data_AF-A0A5N6KPH9-F1
#
_entry.id   AF-A0A5N6KPH9-F1
#
_cell.length_a   1.000
_cell.length_b   1.000
_cell.length_c   1.000
_cell.angle_alpha   90.00
_cell.angle_beta   90.00
_cell.angle_gamma   90.00
#
_symmetry.space_group_name_H-M   'P 1'
#
loop_
_entity.id
_entity.type
_entity.pdbx_description
1 polymer ?
#
loop_
_entity_poly.entity_id
_entity_poly.type
_entity_poly.pdbx_seq_one_letter_code
_entity_poly.pdbx_strand_id
1 'polypeptide(L)'
;MHITSLVAQSTDKHRRDYALYDAKLKVATNGTIIPSISPDFPRILFIGKSFFESYSTWPGTTYVHGFNLGKNGTEGRGSLLATVLLACDALGGGKLAHWELGNEPDLFKTSSQGPVRPSTWNETDYVREWLNGTRAIHGAIRKHCPDLAGRDKYHYIAPSLAGVQNNLNPVAVWSAGLDADRDITLISSHNYIAGATQPGVTLAGTLMNHTKTVSSIAAQLRESQLLSKYNLPYILGETNSLYNQGAPGLSNSFGAALWGLDFNLWCAANNISRVHMHQGLNYRYQSWQPHSTAKTAVGTKPPYYGQIAVAATLGNLTAHTVNVANLPLHDETQSAYATYEDGKLRRIAVINMHQFNYSSTSTPHRPTLSYQFKLPSECVGGKQANVRRLMANGSNADTGVTFNGFSYSYELGRGKPVRLTNVTHDEAVRADDHQIGDHGHLTLDIHLCLTHASDRDALATRQDHISSERLKWLKDCDILRHTGHNKTSKFSYWTKARSHSTVPSTGTVDVIIPRIAMPLFQNLSSLTFLDLFYKYIPFLMVTLADHIHSNLLHDENSTDDTLLHGHGGCWTKLHENTTARHRDRRSHWWVCCSGILDPRIPTMGTSSKVPECPRERHSWPPKLVHELLIRPMQGLRGLQDSPRRLEQETSHTPGL
;
A
#
# COMPACT_ATOMS: atom_id res chain seq x y z
N MET A 1 20.10 2.60 4.70
CA MET A 1 18.75 2.11 4.36
C MET A 1 17.76 2.67 5.37
N HIS A 2 16.64 3.28 4.94
CA HIS A 2 15.59 3.74 5.86
C HIS A 2 14.28 3.03 5.49
N ILE A 3 14.01 1.88 6.11
CA ILE A 3 12.66 1.28 6.05
C ILE A 3 11.85 1.91 7.18
N THR A 4 11.11 2.95 6.87
CA THR A 4 10.11 3.51 7.78
C THR A 4 8.80 2.80 7.46
N SER A 5 8.42 1.79 8.25
CA SER A 5 7.22 0.96 8.02
C SER A 5 5.90 1.72 8.19
N LEU A 6 5.97 3.00 8.60
CA LEU A 6 4.80 3.83 8.81
C LEU A 6 5.10 5.27 8.42
N VAL A 7 4.79 5.62 7.18
CA VAL A 7 4.60 7.04 6.83
C VAL A 7 3.12 7.29 6.87
N ALA A 8 2.71 8.10 7.85
CA ALA A 8 1.38 8.66 7.92
C ALA A 8 1.22 9.64 6.74
N GLN A 9 0.88 9.14 5.57
CA GLN A 9 0.45 9.99 4.46
C GLN A 9 -0.98 10.42 4.77
N SER A 10 -1.18 11.72 4.97
CA SER A 10 -2.40 12.31 5.53
C SER A 10 -3.64 12.14 4.64
N THR A 11 -3.46 11.81 3.36
CA THR A 11 -4.51 11.33 2.45
C THR A 11 -4.09 10.02 1.82
N ASP A 12 -5.07 9.14 1.61
CA ASP A 12 -5.00 8.08 0.62
C ASP A 12 -4.57 8.65 -0.74
N LYS A 13 -3.35 8.28 -1.17
CA LYS A 13 -2.68 8.73 -2.38
C LYS A 13 -3.54 8.66 -3.65
N HIS A 14 -4.40 7.65 -3.74
CA HIS A 14 -5.37 7.47 -4.82
C HIS A 14 -6.35 8.64 -5.01
N ARG A 15 -6.53 9.49 -3.98
CA ARG A 15 -7.51 10.60 -3.97
C ARG A 15 -6.88 11.98 -4.09
N ARG A 16 -5.58 12.11 -3.84
CA ARG A 16 -4.87 13.41 -3.84
C ARG A 16 -5.11 14.16 -5.15
N ASP A 17 -5.06 13.47 -6.27
CA ASP A 17 -5.22 14.04 -7.61
C ASP A 17 -6.65 14.45 -7.97
N TYR A 18 -7.62 14.14 -7.11
CA TYR A 18 -9.02 14.53 -7.28
C TYR A 18 -9.50 15.50 -6.18
N ALA A 19 -8.68 15.74 -5.15
CA ALA A 19 -9.03 16.62 -4.03
C ALA A 19 -8.91 18.10 -4.39
N LEU A 20 -9.88 18.90 -3.93
CA LEU A 20 -9.84 20.37 -3.99
C LEU A 20 -9.85 20.97 -2.58
N TYR A 21 -9.23 22.13 -2.42
CA TYR A 21 -9.19 22.87 -1.17
C TYR A 21 -10.39 23.81 -1.05
N ASP A 22 -11.09 23.73 0.07
CA ASP A 22 -12.16 24.67 0.43
C ASP A 22 -11.79 25.37 1.75
N ALA A 23 -11.47 26.67 1.66
CA ALA A 23 -11.12 27.49 2.81
C ALA A 23 -12.27 27.68 3.80
N LYS A 24 -13.53 27.50 3.37
CA LYS A 24 -14.71 27.59 4.24
C LYS A 24 -15.00 26.27 4.96
N LEU A 25 -14.45 25.16 4.49
CA LEU A 25 -14.66 23.85 5.08
C LEU A 25 -14.03 23.77 6.47
N LYS A 26 -14.88 23.57 7.48
CA LYS A 26 -14.47 23.52 8.89
C LYS A 26 -13.89 22.17 9.31
N VAL A 27 -14.33 21.10 8.64
CA VAL A 27 -13.83 19.74 8.86
C VAL A 27 -12.61 19.45 8.00
N ALA A 28 -11.78 18.49 8.41
CA ALA A 28 -10.56 18.14 7.70
C ALA A 28 -10.83 17.72 6.25
N THR A 29 -11.85 16.89 6.05
CA THR A 29 -12.24 16.40 4.73
C THR A 29 -13.76 16.33 4.61
N ASN A 30 -14.29 16.65 3.44
CA ASN A 30 -15.67 16.37 3.05
C ASN A 30 -15.67 15.59 1.74
N GLY A 31 -16.12 14.33 1.80
CA GLY A 31 -16.02 13.40 0.70
C GLY A 31 -17.37 12.79 0.35
N THR A 32 -17.65 12.68 -0.95
CA THR A 32 -18.82 11.95 -1.48
C THR A 32 -18.35 10.65 -2.11
N ILE A 33 -18.80 9.52 -1.55
CA ILE A 33 -18.59 8.18 -2.11
C ILE A 33 -19.59 7.96 -3.24
N ILE A 34 -19.09 7.48 -4.38
CA ILE A 34 -19.92 7.04 -5.50
C ILE A 34 -19.68 5.53 -5.65
N PRO A 35 -20.53 4.68 -5.06
CA PRO A 35 -20.27 3.25 -4.93
C PRO A 35 -20.04 2.52 -6.25
N SER A 36 -20.61 3.01 -7.36
CA SER A 36 -20.41 2.46 -8.71
C SER A 36 -19.00 2.71 -9.26
N ILE A 37 -18.25 3.66 -8.69
CA ILE A 37 -16.86 3.95 -9.05
C ILE A 37 -15.92 3.35 -8.00
N SER A 38 -16.16 3.69 -6.73
CA SER A 38 -15.45 3.11 -5.60
C SER A 38 -16.37 3.08 -4.39
N PRO A 39 -16.53 1.92 -3.73
CA PRO A 39 -17.28 1.85 -2.50
C PRO A 39 -16.44 2.34 -1.31
N ASP A 40 -15.11 2.24 -1.35
CA ASP A 40 -14.25 2.35 -0.16
C ASP A 40 -13.72 3.77 0.09
N PHE A 41 -13.78 4.65 -0.91
CA PHE A 41 -13.27 6.01 -0.78
C PHE A 41 -14.06 7.03 -1.62
N PRO A 42 -14.05 8.32 -1.24
CA PRO A 42 -14.79 9.35 -1.95
C PRO A 42 -14.24 9.64 -3.34
N ARG A 43 -15.14 9.79 -4.32
CA ARG A 43 -14.83 10.26 -5.68
C ARG A 43 -14.71 11.77 -5.74
N ILE A 44 -15.58 12.47 -5.01
CA ILE A 44 -15.51 13.92 -4.85
C ILE A 44 -14.95 14.18 -3.47
N LEU A 45 -13.84 14.92 -3.38
CA LEU A 45 -13.16 15.17 -2.12
C LEU A 45 -12.78 16.64 -2.02
N PHE A 46 -13.18 17.26 -0.91
CA PHE A 46 -12.69 18.56 -0.47
C PHE A 46 -11.85 18.39 0.79
N ILE A 47 -10.76 19.15 0.87
CA ILE A 47 -9.94 19.27 2.07
C ILE A 47 -10.07 20.67 2.67
N GLY A 48 -10.19 20.74 3.99
CA GLY A 48 -10.25 21.98 4.75
C GLY A 48 -8.93 22.29 5.44
N LYS A 49 -8.82 23.45 6.09
CA LYS A 49 -7.59 23.85 6.80
C LYS A 49 -7.19 22.85 7.89
N SER A 50 -8.14 22.27 8.61
CA SER A 50 -7.88 21.31 9.69
C SER A 50 -7.30 19.97 9.19
N PHE A 51 -7.30 19.71 7.89
CA PHE A 51 -6.57 18.56 7.31
C PHE A 51 -5.09 18.57 7.69
N PHE A 52 -4.46 19.74 7.68
CA PHE A 52 -3.04 19.92 7.91
C PHE A 52 -2.64 19.71 9.40
N GLU A 53 -3.61 19.68 10.31
CA GLU A 53 -3.37 19.35 11.72
C GLU A 53 -2.91 17.89 11.89
N SER A 54 -3.25 17.01 10.93
CA SER A 54 -2.85 15.59 10.93
C SER A 54 -1.32 15.39 10.96
N TYR A 55 -0.54 16.36 10.47
CA TYR A 55 0.93 16.35 10.54
C TYR A 55 1.50 16.48 11.95
N SER A 56 0.66 16.71 12.96
CA SER A 56 1.05 16.74 14.37
C SER A 56 0.62 15.49 15.14
N THR A 57 0.05 14.48 14.47
CA THR A 57 -0.43 13.25 15.12
C THR A 57 0.71 12.43 15.73
N TRP A 58 1.89 12.40 15.08
CA TRP A 58 3.01 11.56 15.49
C TRP A 58 4.23 12.40 15.82
N PRO A 59 4.66 12.47 17.09
CA PRO A 59 5.86 13.19 17.49
C PRO A 59 7.11 12.62 16.81
N GLY A 60 8.02 13.50 16.38
CA GLY A 60 9.30 13.10 15.75
C GLY A 60 9.17 12.47 14.36
N THR A 61 7.98 12.42 13.78
CA THR A 61 7.75 11.88 12.44
C THR A 61 7.96 12.94 11.38
N THR A 62 8.68 12.58 10.32
CA THR A 62 8.77 13.37 9.09
C THR A 62 7.81 12.85 8.03
N TYR A 63 7.33 13.74 7.17
CA TYR A 63 6.23 13.45 6.24
C TYR A 63 6.61 13.77 4.79
N VAL A 64 6.09 12.96 3.87
CA VAL A 64 6.03 13.32 2.45
C VAL A 64 4.67 13.96 2.19
N HIS A 65 4.67 15.21 1.72
CA HIS A 65 3.43 15.90 1.32
C HIS A 65 3.30 15.91 -0.19
N GLY A 66 2.17 15.40 -0.67
CA GLY A 66 1.88 15.42 -2.09
C GLY A 66 0.88 16.49 -2.50
N PHE A 67 1.12 17.08 -3.66
CA PHE A 67 0.23 17.99 -4.34
C PHE A 67 -0.55 17.33 -5.49
N ASN A 68 -1.72 17.89 -5.82
CA ASN A 68 -2.61 17.42 -6.87
C ASN A 68 -2.09 17.81 -8.27
N LEU A 69 -1.71 16.82 -9.09
CA LEU A 69 -1.41 17.02 -10.51
C LEU A 69 -2.60 16.69 -11.42
N GLY A 70 -3.47 15.76 -11.00
CA GLY A 70 -4.59 15.28 -11.81
C GLY A 70 -5.56 16.39 -12.24
N LYS A 71 -5.95 17.28 -11.33
CA LYS A 71 -6.79 18.46 -11.63
C LYS A 71 -5.91 19.63 -12.11
N ASN A 72 -5.55 19.64 -13.39
CA ASN A 72 -4.65 20.67 -13.97
C ASN A 72 -5.36 21.91 -14.55
N GLY A 73 -6.68 22.02 -14.43
CA GLY A 73 -7.43 23.23 -14.80
C GLY A 73 -7.23 24.39 -13.81
N THR A 74 -7.79 25.56 -14.11
CA THR A 74 -7.65 26.79 -13.30
C THR A 74 -8.01 26.59 -11.83
N GLU A 75 -9.14 25.94 -11.56
CA GLU A 75 -9.58 25.65 -10.18
C GLU A 75 -8.62 24.71 -9.45
N GLY A 76 -8.20 23.62 -10.08
CA GLY A 76 -7.30 22.64 -9.47
C GLY A 76 -5.91 23.22 -9.19
N ARG A 77 -5.35 23.99 -10.13
CA ARG A 77 -4.10 24.73 -9.93
C ARG A 77 -4.22 25.78 -8.82
N GLY A 78 -5.32 26.54 -8.80
CA GLY A 78 -5.60 27.52 -7.74
C GLY A 78 -5.70 26.86 -6.37
N SER A 79 -6.41 25.72 -6.29
CA SER A 79 -6.54 24.90 -5.10
C SER A 79 -5.17 24.40 -4.60
N LEU A 80 -4.35 23.83 -5.48
CA LEU A 80 -3.00 23.37 -5.15
C LEU A 80 -2.13 24.50 -4.59
N LEU A 81 -2.11 25.66 -5.24
CA LEU A 81 -1.28 26.78 -4.80
C LEU A 81 -1.78 27.36 -3.46
N ALA A 82 -3.11 27.36 -3.24
CA ALA A 82 -3.69 27.80 -1.97
C ALA A 82 -3.29 26.91 -0.79
N THR A 83 -3.00 25.62 -1.03
CA THR A 83 -2.57 24.70 0.04
C THR A 83 -1.09 24.81 0.39
N VAL A 84 -0.25 25.45 -0.44
CA VAL A 84 1.21 25.52 -0.21
C VAL A 84 1.54 26.15 1.15
N LEU A 85 0.92 27.29 1.48
CA LEU A 85 1.12 27.94 2.79
C LEU A 85 0.72 27.03 3.94
N LEU A 86 -0.42 26.35 3.83
CA LEU A 86 -0.92 25.45 4.89
C LEU A 86 -0.02 24.23 5.10
N ALA A 87 0.50 23.66 4.00
CA ALA A 87 1.46 22.57 4.05
C ALA A 87 2.76 23.03 4.70
N CYS A 88 3.27 24.21 4.31
CA CYS A 88 4.45 24.81 4.90
C CYS A 88 4.31 25.03 6.42
N ASP A 89 3.22 25.65 6.85
CA ASP A 89 2.97 25.91 8.27
C ASP A 89 2.94 24.61 9.08
N ALA A 90 2.33 23.55 8.54
CA ALA A 90 2.20 22.28 9.24
C ALA A 90 3.49 21.45 9.26
N LEU A 91 4.31 21.57 8.21
CA LEU A 91 5.52 20.75 8.00
C LEU A 91 6.82 21.47 8.39
N GLY A 92 6.74 22.76 8.73
CA GLY A 92 7.84 23.52 9.31
C GLY A 92 8.39 22.88 10.59
N GLY A 93 9.56 23.36 11.04
CA GLY A 93 10.21 22.83 12.24
C GLY A 93 10.77 21.42 12.09
N GLY A 94 11.13 21.01 10.87
CA GLY A 94 11.80 19.73 10.59
C GLY A 94 10.87 18.53 10.38
N LYS A 95 9.56 18.74 10.18
CA LYS A 95 8.61 17.65 9.89
C LYS A 95 8.50 17.30 8.41
N LEU A 96 9.07 18.09 7.50
CA LEU A 96 9.11 17.77 6.07
C LEU A 96 10.22 16.76 5.77
N ALA A 97 9.87 15.64 5.16
CA ALA A 97 10.84 14.75 4.52
C ALA A 97 11.06 15.15 3.06
N HIS A 98 9.99 15.13 2.26
CA HIS A 98 10.00 15.37 0.82
C HIS A 98 8.65 15.93 0.36
N TRP A 99 8.63 16.54 -0.82
CA TRP A 99 7.42 16.84 -1.57
C TRP A 99 7.13 15.73 -2.59
N GLU A 100 5.90 15.66 -3.06
CA GLU A 100 5.47 14.80 -4.17
C GLU A 100 4.48 15.60 -5.04
N LEU A 101 4.45 15.39 -6.35
CA LEU A 101 3.48 16.03 -7.24
C LEU A 101 2.85 14.99 -8.16
N GLY A 102 1.54 14.78 -7.99
CA GLY A 102 0.82 13.73 -8.69
C GLY A 102 0.99 12.35 -8.07
N ASN A 103 0.08 11.45 -8.40
CA ASN A 103 0.03 10.06 -7.98
C ASN A 103 -0.33 9.20 -9.19
N GLU A 104 0.50 8.22 -9.52
CA GLU A 104 0.20 7.25 -10.60
C GLU A 104 -0.19 7.94 -11.93
N PRO A 105 0.62 8.91 -12.42
CA PRO A 105 0.30 9.66 -13.63
C PRO A 105 0.20 8.76 -14.88
N ASP A 106 0.82 7.59 -14.86
CA ASP A 106 0.70 6.51 -15.83
C ASP A 106 -0.72 5.91 -15.96
N LEU A 107 -1.59 6.17 -14.98
CA LEU A 107 -3.01 5.83 -14.99
C LEU A 107 -3.92 6.99 -15.38
N PHE A 108 -3.42 8.22 -15.61
CA PHE A 108 -4.26 9.38 -15.90
C PHE A 108 -5.11 9.27 -17.17
N LYS A 109 -4.72 8.38 -18.09
CA LYS A 109 -5.46 8.07 -19.33
C LYS A 109 -6.53 6.99 -19.16
N THR A 110 -6.39 6.12 -18.16
CA THR A 110 -7.13 4.86 -18.06
C THR A 110 -7.77 4.62 -16.70
N SER A 111 -7.58 5.52 -15.73
CA SER A 111 -8.09 5.38 -14.37
C SER A 111 -9.58 5.09 -14.37
N SER A 112 -9.97 4.02 -13.68
CA SER A 112 -11.37 3.63 -13.46
C SER A 112 -12.17 4.70 -12.70
N GLN A 113 -11.47 5.60 -11.98
CA GLN A 113 -12.10 6.72 -11.35
C GLN A 113 -12.59 7.73 -12.40
N GLY A 114 -11.92 7.82 -13.54
CA GLY A 114 -12.22 8.70 -14.66
C GLY A 114 -10.93 9.33 -15.19
N PRO A 115 -10.65 9.22 -16.49
CA PRO A 115 -9.46 9.81 -17.10
C PRO A 115 -9.36 11.31 -16.81
N VAL A 116 -8.16 11.77 -16.49
CA VAL A 116 -7.83 13.19 -16.28
C VAL A 116 -6.89 13.75 -17.35
N ARG A 117 -6.43 12.90 -18.28
CA ARG A 117 -5.66 13.28 -19.46
C ARG A 117 -6.21 12.58 -20.70
N PRO A 118 -6.08 13.19 -21.90
CA PRO A 118 -6.47 12.56 -23.15
C PRO A 118 -5.56 11.37 -23.48
N SER A 119 -6.03 10.44 -24.32
CA SER A 119 -5.28 9.25 -24.72
C SER A 119 -3.94 9.56 -25.40
N THR A 120 -3.81 10.73 -26.03
CA THR A 120 -2.59 11.21 -26.70
C THR A 120 -1.50 11.73 -25.76
N TRP A 121 -1.82 11.92 -24.47
CA TRP A 121 -0.87 12.44 -23.48
C TRP A 121 0.25 11.43 -23.21
N ASN A 122 1.50 11.90 -23.23
CA ASN A 122 2.70 11.06 -23.17
C ASN A 122 3.70 11.55 -22.11
N GLU A 123 4.87 10.92 -22.07
CA GLU A 123 5.94 11.20 -21.11
C GLU A 123 6.47 12.63 -21.20
N THR A 124 6.57 13.19 -22.41
CA THR A 124 7.02 14.58 -22.61
C THR A 124 5.99 15.58 -22.08
N ASP A 125 4.70 15.31 -22.29
CA ASP A 125 3.63 16.14 -21.74
C ASP A 125 3.59 16.04 -20.21
N TYR A 126 3.76 14.84 -19.64
CA TYR A 126 3.90 14.64 -18.21
C TYR A 126 5.05 15.45 -17.61
N VAL A 127 6.26 15.32 -18.16
CA VAL A 127 7.45 16.03 -17.65
C VAL A 127 7.24 17.55 -17.73
N ARG A 128 6.66 18.05 -18.83
CA ARG A 128 6.33 19.49 -18.97
C ARG A 128 5.35 19.96 -17.90
N GLU A 129 4.30 19.20 -17.63
CA GLU A 129 3.31 19.53 -16.60
C GLU A 129 3.91 19.45 -15.19
N TRP A 130 4.72 18.42 -14.93
CA TRP A 130 5.39 18.23 -13.65
C TRP A 130 6.34 19.38 -13.33
N LEU A 131 7.24 19.73 -14.26
CA LEU A 131 8.17 20.85 -14.10
C LEU A 131 7.44 22.20 -13.94
N ASN A 132 6.36 22.44 -14.70
CA ASN A 132 5.56 23.65 -14.53
C ASN A 132 4.91 23.70 -13.14
N GLY A 133 4.41 22.57 -12.65
CA GLY A 133 3.81 22.45 -11.32
C GLY A 133 4.82 22.68 -10.21
N THR A 134 5.96 21.97 -10.23
CA THR A 134 7.00 22.13 -9.21
C THR A 134 7.56 23.54 -9.20
N ARG A 135 7.86 24.16 -10.35
CA ARG A 135 8.33 25.55 -10.39
C ARG A 135 7.31 26.54 -9.80
N ALA A 136 6.02 26.35 -10.04
CA ALA A 136 4.97 27.17 -9.45
C ALA A 136 4.86 26.97 -7.92
N ILE A 137 4.95 25.72 -7.46
CA ILE A 137 5.02 25.39 -6.03
C ILE A 137 6.24 26.04 -5.38
N HIS A 138 7.42 25.94 -6.00
CA HIS A 138 8.64 26.57 -5.49
C HIS A 138 8.49 28.08 -5.35
N GLY A 139 7.89 28.74 -6.34
CA GLY A 139 7.58 30.17 -6.28
C GLY A 139 6.67 30.52 -5.10
N ALA A 140 5.63 29.71 -4.86
CA ALA A 140 4.74 29.89 -3.71
C ALA A 140 5.47 29.62 -2.38
N ILE A 141 6.31 28.58 -2.28
CA ILE A 141 7.10 28.29 -1.08
C ILE A 141 8.07 29.43 -0.78
N ARG A 142 8.80 29.94 -1.78
CA ARG A 142 9.70 31.11 -1.61
C ARG A 142 8.96 32.32 -1.04
N LYS A 143 7.72 32.54 -1.47
CA LYS A 143 6.89 33.66 -1.02
C LYS A 143 6.37 33.48 0.41
N HIS A 144 5.96 32.27 0.77
CA HIS A 144 5.21 32.01 2.00
C HIS A 144 6.03 31.41 3.14
N CYS A 145 7.10 30.67 2.82
CA CYS A 145 7.89 29.85 3.73
C CYS A 145 9.34 29.74 3.19
N PRO A 146 10.08 30.86 3.10
CA PRO A 146 11.41 30.89 2.49
C PRO A 146 12.41 29.90 3.12
N ASP A 147 12.24 29.58 4.41
CA ASP A 147 13.08 28.60 5.12
C ASP A 147 12.97 27.17 4.56
N LEU A 148 11.90 26.85 3.83
CA LEU A 148 11.69 25.57 3.15
C LEU A 148 12.00 25.63 1.64
N ALA A 149 12.35 26.79 1.11
CA ALA A 149 12.63 26.99 -0.31
C ALA A 149 14.08 26.69 -0.71
N GLY A 150 14.96 26.49 0.27
CA GLY A 150 16.37 26.16 0.08
C GLY A 150 16.55 24.84 -0.66
N ARG A 151 17.62 24.75 -1.46
CA ARG A 151 17.96 23.53 -2.23
C ARG A 151 18.21 22.31 -1.35
N ASP A 152 18.49 22.50 -0.06
CA ASP A 152 18.69 21.45 0.93
C ASP A 152 17.37 20.85 1.48
N LYS A 153 16.23 21.49 1.21
CA LYS A 153 14.91 21.10 1.76
C LYS A 153 13.83 20.93 0.70
N TYR A 154 14.00 21.59 -0.45
CA TYR A 154 13.08 21.50 -1.57
C TYR A 154 13.40 20.24 -2.39
N HIS A 155 13.09 19.08 -1.80
CA HIS A 155 13.35 17.77 -2.38
C HIS A 155 12.06 17.03 -2.72
N TYR A 156 12.02 16.36 -3.86
CA TYR A 156 10.90 15.55 -4.33
C TYR A 156 11.19 14.06 -4.30
N ILE A 157 10.13 13.29 -4.04
CA ILE A 157 10.02 11.93 -4.58
C ILE A 157 9.20 11.98 -5.87
N ALA A 158 9.67 11.28 -6.91
CA ALA A 158 9.04 11.27 -8.23
C ALA A 158 9.53 10.07 -9.06
N PRO A 159 8.82 9.66 -10.13
CA PRO A 159 7.51 10.15 -10.59
C PRO A 159 6.29 9.48 -9.92
N SER A 160 6.50 8.47 -9.07
CA SER A 160 5.44 7.73 -8.37
C SER A 160 4.44 7.08 -9.35
N LEU A 161 4.96 6.37 -10.35
CA LEU A 161 4.13 5.58 -11.28
C LEU A 161 3.50 4.38 -10.57
N ALA A 162 2.29 3.98 -10.98
CA ALA A 162 1.58 2.81 -10.45
C ALA A 162 2.32 1.49 -10.75
N GLY A 163 3.04 1.44 -11.87
CA GLY A 163 3.78 0.27 -12.28
C GLY A 163 4.67 0.51 -13.50
N VAL A 164 5.50 -0.49 -13.79
CA VAL A 164 6.61 -0.38 -14.75
C VAL A 164 6.21 -0.60 -16.22
N GLN A 165 4.95 -0.95 -16.46
CA GLN A 165 4.40 -1.37 -17.78
C GLN A 165 3.07 -0.67 -18.12
N ASN A 166 2.76 0.45 -17.45
CA ASN A 166 1.56 1.23 -17.73
C ASN A 166 1.78 2.24 -18.87
N ASN A 167 0.90 3.23 -19.01
CA ASN A 167 0.88 4.12 -20.17
C ASN A 167 1.95 5.22 -20.20
N LEU A 168 2.82 5.28 -19.19
CA LEU A 168 4.06 6.06 -19.22
C LEU A 168 5.21 5.10 -18.93
N ASN A 169 6.22 5.10 -19.79
CA ASN A 169 7.43 4.33 -19.56
C ASN A 169 8.37 5.09 -18.60
N PRO A 170 8.80 4.48 -17.48
CA PRO A 170 9.63 5.17 -16.48
C PRO A 170 10.96 5.66 -17.06
N VAL A 171 11.64 4.86 -17.88
CA VAL A 171 12.92 5.25 -18.49
C VAL A 171 12.73 6.42 -19.47
N ALA A 172 11.63 6.43 -20.22
CA ALA A 172 11.31 7.53 -21.13
C ALA A 172 10.94 8.82 -20.38
N VAL A 173 10.18 8.73 -19.28
CA VAL A 173 9.89 9.87 -18.39
C VAL A 173 11.19 10.53 -17.90
N TRP A 174 12.12 9.72 -17.37
CA TRP A 174 13.40 10.26 -16.90
C TRP A 174 14.24 10.84 -18.05
N SER A 175 14.28 10.16 -19.20
CA SER A 175 15.05 10.61 -20.37
C SER A 175 14.48 11.87 -21.03
N ALA A 176 13.18 12.15 -20.83
CA ALA A 176 12.53 13.38 -21.25
C ALA A 176 12.89 14.60 -20.38
N GLY A 177 13.73 14.42 -19.35
CA GLY A 177 14.24 15.51 -18.51
C GLY A 177 13.41 15.76 -17.26
N LEU A 178 12.85 14.71 -16.64
CA LEU A 178 12.09 14.82 -15.39
C LEU A 178 12.88 15.59 -14.31
N ASP A 179 14.17 15.28 -14.16
CA ASP A 179 15.06 15.90 -13.15
C ASP A 179 15.84 17.11 -13.69
N ALA A 180 15.23 17.89 -14.60
CA ALA A 180 15.89 19.08 -15.18
C ALA A 180 16.29 20.12 -14.12
N ASP A 181 15.54 20.23 -13.03
CA ASP A 181 15.77 21.20 -11.96
C ASP A 181 16.64 20.65 -10.81
N ARG A 182 17.00 19.35 -10.85
CA ARG A 182 17.80 18.63 -9.83
C ARG A 182 17.22 18.75 -8.42
N ASP A 183 15.91 18.64 -8.31
CA ASP A 183 15.15 18.70 -7.07
C ASP A 183 14.57 17.34 -6.68
N ILE A 184 14.80 16.27 -7.46
CA ILE A 184 14.40 14.90 -7.11
C ILE A 184 15.55 14.22 -6.35
N THR A 185 15.25 13.70 -5.16
CA THR A 185 16.25 12.99 -4.34
C THR A 185 15.97 11.50 -4.19
N LEU A 186 14.76 11.03 -4.56
CA LEU A 186 14.38 9.63 -4.53
C LEU A 186 13.56 9.27 -5.76
N ILE A 187 13.96 8.21 -6.46
CA ILE A 187 13.18 7.61 -7.54
C ILE A 187 12.07 6.78 -6.92
N SER A 188 10.82 7.19 -7.16
CA SER A 188 9.64 6.59 -6.57
C SER A 188 8.83 5.83 -7.59
N SER A 189 8.54 4.57 -7.29
CA SER A 189 7.61 3.69 -8.01
C SER A 189 6.66 3.02 -7.05
N HIS A 190 5.55 2.48 -7.55
CA HIS A 190 4.58 1.73 -6.78
C HIS A 190 4.58 0.25 -7.14
N ASN A 191 4.13 -0.59 -6.20
CA ASN A 191 4.04 -2.03 -6.42
C ASN A 191 2.88 -2.65 -5.63
N TYR A 192 2.16 -3.59 -6.24
CA TYR A 192 1.25 -4.50 -5.54
C TYR A 192 1.46 -5.90 -6.08
N ILE A 193 1.45 -6.93 -5.21
CA ILE A 193 1.78 -8.30 -5.65
C ILE A 193 0.74 -8.87 -6.64
N ALA A 194 -0.52 -8.45 -6.49
CA ALA A 194 -1.65 -8.81 -7.36
C ALA A 194 -2.87 -7.90 -7.07
N GLY A 195 -3.99 -8.15 -7.75
CA GLY A 195 -5.27 -7.47 -7.52
C GLY A 195 -6.21 -8.16 -6.53
N ALA A 196 -6.96 -7.38 -5.75
CA ALA A 196 -7.90 -7.93 -4.76
C ALA A 196 -9.01 -8.82 -5.38
N THR A 197 -9.35 -8.60 -6.65
CA THR A 197 -10.39 -9.34 -7.38
C THR A 197 -9.83 -10.13 -8.56
N GLN A 198 -8.51 -10.23 -8.68
CA GLN A 198 -7.88 -10.95 -9.78
C GLN A 198 -8.10 -12.48 -9.60
N PRO A 199 -8.57 -13.20 -10.64
CA PRO A 199 -8.75 -14.64 -10.57
C PRO A 199 -7.47 -15.38 -10.14
N GLY A 200 -7.62 -16.38 -9.27
CA GLY A 200 -6.50 -17.21 -8.80
C GLY A 200 -5.69 -16.62 -7.63
N VAL A 201 -5.99 -15.39 -7.20
CA VAL A 201 -5.36 -14.82 -6.00
C VAL A 201 -5.85 -15.55 -4.75
N THR A 202 -4.91 -16.12 -3.99
CA THR A 202 -5.18 -16.88 -2.77
C THR A 202 -4.14 -16.58 -1.71
N LEU A 203 -4.39 -17.01 -0.47
CA LEU A 203 -3.42 -16.84 0.60
C LEU A 203 -2.14 -17.65 0.30
N ALA A 204 -2.26 -18.97 0.10
CA ALA A 204 -1.13 -19.84 -0.23
C ALA A 204 -0.42 -19.46 -1.54
N GLY A 205 -1.15 -19.36 -2.65
CA GLY A 205 -0.55 -19.19 -3.98
C GLY A 205 -0.09 -17.77 -4.31
N THR A 206 -0.26 -16.81 -3.40
CA THR A 206 0.09 -15.40 -3.65
C THR A 206 0.84 -14.76 -2.50
N LEU A 207 0.19 -14.55 -1.34
CA LEU A 207 0.83 -13.81 -0.23
C LEU A 207 1.80 -14.69 0.55
N MET A 208 1.48 -15.97 0.71
CA MET A 208 2.30 -16.93 1.45
C MET A 208 3.23 -17.75 0.54
N ASN A 209 3.75 -17.09 -0.50
CA ASN A 209 4.66 -17.69 -1.48
C ASN A 209 5.81 -16.70 -1.78
N HIS A 210 7.01 -17.06 -1.33
CA HIS A 210 8.23 -16.30 -1.50
C HIS A 210 8.59 -16.10 -2.98
N THR A 211 8.43 -17.12 -3.82
CA THR A 211 8.66 -16.99 -5.27
C THR A 211 7.78 -15.90 -5.88
N LYS A 212 6.53 -15.76 -5.41
CA LYS A 212 5.64 -14.66 -5.80
C LYS A 212 6.15 -13.30 -5.32
N THR A 213 6.60 -13.18 -4.06
CA THR A 213 7.27 -11.97 -3.56
C THR A 213 8.44 -11.57 -4.46
N VAL A 214 9.37 -12.50 -4.73
CA VAL A 214 10.54 -12.29 -5.59
C VAL A 214 10.12 -11.82 -6.97
N SER A 215 9.17 -12.52 -7.60
CA SER A 215 8.69 -12.19 -8.96
C SER A 215 8.04 -10.81 -9.04
N SER A 216 7.31 -10.39 -8.00
CA SER A 216 6.62 -9.09 -7.99
C SER A 216 7.60 -7.91 -7.94
N ILE A 217 8.75 -8.08 -7.29
CA ILE A 217 9.77 -7.04 -7.17
C ILE A 217 10.77 -7.07 -8.34
N ALA A 218 10.90 -8.19 -9.04
CA ALA A 218 11.88 -8.34 -10.13
C ALA A 218 11.77 -7.24 -11.22
N ALA A 219 10.56 -6.77 -11.53
CA ALA A 219 10.38 -5.70 -12.50
C ALA A 219 10.83 -4.33 -11.96
N GLN A 220 10.61 -4.06 -10.68
CA GLN A 220 11.10 -2.85 -9.99
C GLN A 220 12.63 -2.83 -9.89
N LEU A 221 13.26 -3.99 -9.67
CA LEU A 221 14.72 -4.10 -9.65
C LEU A 221 15.33 -3.82 -11.03
N ARG A 222 14.70 -4.29 -12.11
CA ARG A 222 15.12 -3.96 -13.47
C ARG A 222 14.99 -2.46 -13.75
N GLU A 223 13.88 -1.84 -13.35
CA GLU A 223 13.72 -0.38 -13.47
C GLU A 223 14.81 0.37 -12.69
N SER A 224 15.05 0.00 -11.43
CA SER A 224 16.11 0.57 -10.59
C SER A 224 17.49 0.49 -11.26
N GLN A 225 17.83 -0.65 -11.86
CA GLN A 225 19.08 -0.81 -12.61
C GLN A 225 19.16 0.13 -13.83
N LEU A 226 18.08 0.25 -14.62
CA LEU A 226 18.03 1.13 -15.79
C LEU A 226 18.14 2.62 -15.42
N LEU A 227 17.67 2.99 -14.23
CA LEU A 227 17.71 4.35 -13.70
C LEU A 227 18.93 4.65 -12.83
N SER A 228 19.80 3.66 -12.57
CA SER A 228 20.98 3.81 -11.71
C SER A 228 21.93 4.94 -12.15
N LYS A 229 21.97 5.25 -13.46
CA LYS A 229 22.76 6.37 -14.04
C LYS A 229 22.44 7.75 -13.45
N TYR A 230 21.27 7.92 -12.83
CA TYR A 230 20.90 9.17 -12.16
C TYR A 230 21.49 9.30 -10.75
N ASN A 231 22.09 8.23 -10.20
CA ASN A 231 22.70 8.19 -8.87
C ASN A 231 21.74 8.58 -7.72
N LEU A 232 20.46 8.27 -7.88
CA LEU A 232 19.41 8.50 -6.88
C LEU A 232 18.93 7.16 -6.30
N PRO A 233 18.65 7.08 -4.99
CA PRO A 233 18.07 5.89 -4.40
C PRO A 233 16.69 5.57 -4.98
N TYR A 234 16.46 4.29 -5.27
CA TYR A 234 15.17 3.78 -5.72
C TYR A 234 14.33 3.31 -4.54
N ILE A 235 13.05 3.71 -4.50
CA ILE A 235 12.12 3.42 -3.41
C ILE A 235 10.77 2.92 -3.94
N LEU A 236 10.04 2.21 -3.09
CA LEU A 236 8.62 1.99 -3.28
C LEU A 236 7.83 3.06 -2.52
N GLY A 237 7.39 4.09 -3.25
CA GLY A 237 6.65 5.25 -2.73
C GLY A 237 5.24 4.92 -2.23
N GLU A 238 4.69 3.82 -2.71
CA GLU A 238 3.42 3.23 -2.27
C GLU A 238 3.44 1.74 -2.62
N THR A 239 3.07 0.89 -1.67
CA THR A 239 2.88 -0.53 -1.93
C THR A 239 2.00 -1.15 -0.85
N ASN A 240 1.34 -2.26 -1.15
CA ASN A 240 0.84 -3.16 -0.13
C ASN A 240 0.58 -4.54 -0.77
N SER A 241 -0.13 -5.43 -0.07
CA SER A 241 -0.47 -6.77 -0.55
C SER A 241 -1.20 -6.70 -1.89
N LEU A 242 -2.50 -6.44 -1.88
CA LEU A 242 -3.33 -6.45 -3.09
C LEU A 242 -3.87 -5.04 -3.40
N TYR A 243 -3.77 -4.59 -4.65
CA TYR A 243 -4.39 -3.33 -5.08
C TYR A 243 -5.93 -3.44 -4.99
N ASN A 244 -6.64 -2.31 -5.14
CA ASN A 244 -8.07 -2.20 -4.79
C ASN A 244 -8.34 -2.50 -3.30
N GLN A 245 -7.60 -1.81 -2.42
CA GLN A 245 -7.81 -1.76 -0.97
C GLN A 245 -7.60 -3.08 -0.20
N GLY A 246 -7.13 -4.12 -0.90
CA GLY A 246 -6.93 -5.44 -0.34
C GLY A 246 -8.19 -6.29 -0.28
N ALA A 247 -8.00 -7.61 -0.24
CA ALA A 247 -9.09 -8.57 -0.17
C ALA A 247 -9.35 -9.05 1.28
N PRO A 248 -10.61 -9.10 1.75
CA PRO A 248 -10.95 -9.69 3.05
C PRO A 248 -10.52 -11.15 3.14
N GLY A 249 -10.03 -11.59 4.30
CA GLY A 249 -9.49 -12.93 4.53
C GLY A 249 -8.10 -13.15 3.95
N LEU A 250 -7.61 -12.27 3.08
CA LEU A 250 -6.25 -12.30 2.52
C LEU A 250 -5.41 -11.17 3.12
N SER A 251 -5.70 -9.93 2.72
CA SER A 251 -4.92 -8.74 3.08
C SER A 251 -4.99 -8.35 4.55
N ASN A 252 -6.02 -8.77 5.28
CA ASN A 252 -6.20 -8.53 6.72
C ASN A 252 -5.90 -9.76 7.59
N SER A 253 -5.16 -10.74 7.06
CA SER A 253 -4.86 -12.00 7.75
C SER A 253 -3.42 -12.04 8.29
N PHE A 254 -3.14 -12.99 9.18
CA PHE A 254 -1.79 -13.30 9.64
C PHE A 254 -0.84 -13.69 8.50
N GLY A 255 -1.33 -14.36 7.47
CA GLY A 255 -0.55 -14.66 6.27
C GLY A 255 -0.09 -13.40 5.54
N ALA A 256 -0.89 -12.32 5.54
CA ALA A 256 -0.44 -11.02 5.06
C ALA A 256 0.59 -10.36 5.98
N ALA A 257 0.60 -10.65 7.28
CA ALA A 257 1.66 -10.20 8.18
C ALA A 257 3.00 -10.90 7.88
N LEU A 258 2.98 -12.21 7.62
CA LEU A 258 4.15 -12.98 7.19
C LEU A 258 4.67 -12.52 5.83
N TRP A 259 3.77 -12.34 4.86
CA TRP A 259 4.08 -11.72 3.57
C TRP A 259 4.74 -10.35 3.74
N GLY A 260 4.19 -9.49 4.61
CA GLY A 260 4.73 -8.16 4.84
C GLY A 260 6.15 -8.20 5.41
N LEU A 261 6.47 -9.18 6.26
CA LEU A 261 7.82 -9.41 6.75
C LEU A 261 8.76 -9.85 5.60
N ASP A 262 8.35 -10.85 4.82
CA ASP A 262 9.11 -11.37 3.68
C ASP A 262 9.37 -10.27 2.64
N PHE A 263 8.33 -9.59 2.19
CA PHE A 263 8.39 -8.55 1.17
C PHE A 263 9.33 -7.40 1.53
N ASN A 264 9.26 -6.89 2.77
CA ASN A 264 10.13 -5.78 3.18
C ASN A 264 11.59 -6.22 3.32
N LEU A 265 11.86 -7.43 3.83
CA LEU A 265 13.22 -7.94 3.94
C LEU A 265 13.81 -8.32 2.56
N TRP A 266 12.98 -8.81 1.64
CA TRP A 266 13.36 -9.01 0.25
C TRP A 266 13.73 -7.69 -0.43
N CYS A 267 12.90 -6.66 -0.28
CA CYS A 267 13.22 -5.30 -0.75
C CYS A 267 14.56 -4.82 -0.17
N ALA A 268 14.80 -5.08 1.12
CA ALA A 268 16.03 -4.71 1.80
C ALA A 268 17.28 -5.39 1.29
N ALA A 269 17.18 -6.70 1.04
CA ALA A 269 18.28 -7.47 0.50
C ALA A 269 18.61 -7.10 -0.97
N ASN A 270 17.71 -6.40 -1.67
CA ASN A 270 17.82 -6.11 -3.10
C ASN A 270 17.82 -4.62 -3.44
N ASN A 271 18.40 -3.76 -2.59
CA ASN A 271 18.65 -2.34 -2.87
C ASN A 271 17.40 -1.46 -3.13
N ILE A 272 16.21 -1.90 -2.71
CA ILE A 272 15.06 -0.99 -2.60
C ILE A 272 15.24 -0.21 -1.29
N SER A 273 15.63 1.06 -1.41
CA SER A 273 16.19 1.82 -0.28
C SER A 273 15.18 2.21 0.81
N ARG A 274 13.89 2.22 0.45
CA ARG A 274 12.76 2.54 1.31
C ARG A 274 11.47 1.95 0.74
N VAL A 275 10.56 1.55 1.62
CA VAL A 275 9.23 1.03 1.29
C VAL A 275 8.18 1.78 2.10
N HIS A 276 7.13 2.27 1.44
CA HIS A 276 5.99 2.92 2.08
C HIS A 276 4.73 2.05 1.95
N MET A 277 4.33 1.41 3.05
CA MET A 277 3.13 0.57 3.10
C MET A 277 1.85 1.41 3.12
N HIS A 278 1.05 1.31 2.06
CA HIS A 278 -0.15 2.13 1.88
C HIS A 278 -1.19 1.88 2.96
N GLN A 279 -1.85 2.94 3.41
CA GLN A 279 -2.83 2.92 4.50
C GLN A 279 -4.09 3.68 4.07
N GLY A 280 -5.25 3.28 4.61
CA GLY A 280 -6.49 3.98 4.35
C GLY A 280 -7.64 3.43 5.17
N LEU A 281 -8.57 4.33 5.53
CA LEU A 281 -9.78 3.97 6.26
C LEU A 281 -10.53 2.86 5.53
N ASN A 282 -10.95 1.83 6.26
CA ASN A 282 -11.66 0.64 5.73
C ASN A 282 -10.83 -0.31 4.86
N TYR A 283 -9.53 -0.06 4.67
CA TYR A 283 -8.71 -0.92 3.84
C TYR A 283 -8.42 -2.23 4.58
N ARG A 284 -8.25 -3.31 3.82
CA ARG A 284 -8.04 -4.65 4.40
C ARG A 284 -6.59 -4.79 4.82
N TYR A 285 -5.68 -4.24 4.03
CA TYR A 285 -4.25 -4.25 4.30
C TYR A 285 -3.74 -3.20 5.30
N GLN A 286 -4.62 -2.34 5.83
CA GLN A 286 -4.20 -1.28 6.75
C GLN A 286 -3.69 -1.89 8.08
N SER A 287 -2.79 -1.20 8.76
CA SER A 287 -2.23 -1.62 10.05
C SER A 287 -3.28 -1.62 11.17
N TRP A 288 -4.19 -0.66 11.17
CA TRP A 288 -5.32 -0.60 12.12
C TRP A 288 -6.45 0.25 11.54
N GLN A 289 -7.66 -0.02 12.00
CA GLN A 289 -8.80 0.87 11.81
C GLN A 289 -8.88 1.84 13.01
N PRO A 290 -8.81 3.17 12.79
CA PRO A 290 -8.78 4.16 13.88
C PRO A 290 -10.12 4.36 14.60
N HIS A 291 -11.25 4.14 13.92
CA HIS A 291 -12.59 4.21 14.50
C HIS A 291 -13.55 3.30 13.71
N SER A 292 -14.61 2.82 14.34
CA SER A 292 -15.59 1.96 13.67
C SER A 292 -16.37 2.72 12.58
N THR A 293 -16.56 2.06 11.44
CA THR A 293 -17.46 2.51 10.37
C THR A 293 -18.52 1.45 10.12
N ALA A 294 -19.44 1.71 9.19
CA ALA A 294 -20.37 0.68 8.71
C ALA A 294 -19.68 -0.52 8.03
N LYS A 295 -18.39 -0.41 7.67
CA LYS A 295 -17.63 -1.43 6.92
C LYS A 295 -16.67 -2.24 7.76
N THR A 296 -16.05 -1.62 8.76
CA THR A 296 -15.02 -2.28 9.55
C THR A 296 -14.98 -1.69 10.96
N ALA A 297 -14.82 -2.55 11.96
CA ALA A 297 -14.70 -2.14 13.34
C ALA A 297 -13.32 -1.53 13.63
N VAL A 298 -13.25 -0.63 14.61
CA VAL A 298 -11.98 -0.19 15.20
C VAL A 298 -11.17 -1.40 15.65
N GLY A 299 -9.86 -1.40 15.38
CA GLY A 299 -9.04 -2.55 15.70
C GLY A 299 -7.67 -2.55 15.04
N THR A 300 -6.68 -3.09 15.73
CA THR A 300 -5.37 -3.41 15.15
C THR A 300 -5.50 -4.63 14.24
N LYS A 301 -4.88 -4.59 13.07
CA LYS A 301 -4.94 -5.68 12.09
C LYS A 301 -3.61 -6.44 12.02
N PRO A 302 -3.61 -7.71 11.59
CA PRO A 302 -2.40 -8.51 11.48
C PRO A 302 -1.22 -7.85 10.74
N PRO A 303 -1.39 -7.09 9.63
CA PRO A 303 -0.26 -6.45 8.95
C PRO A 303 0.61 -5.56 9.84
N TYR A 304 0.06 -4.96 10.91
CA TYR A 304 0.83 -4.18 11.88
C TYR A 304 1.91 -5.01 12.59
N TYR A 305 1.61 -6.27 12.90
CA TYR A 305 2.57 -7.17 13.56
C TYR A 305 3.71 -7.59 12.61
N GLY A 306 3.43 -7.71 11.32
CA GLY A 306 4.46 -7.88 10.29
C GLY A 306 5.43 -6.70 10.26
N GLN A 307 4.92 -5.47 10.36
CA GLN A 307 5.74 -4.26 10.43
C GLN A 307 6.61 -4.20 11.71
N ILE A 308 6.07 -4.62 12.86
CA ILE A 308 6.85 -4.76 14.10
C ILE A 308 7.99 -5.77 13.91
N ALA A 309 7.72 -6.92 13.28
CA ALA A 309 8.74 -7.93 13.02
C ALA A 309 9.83 -7.43 12.06
N VAL A 310 9.46 -6.64 11.04
CA VAL A 310 10.43 -5.96 10.16
C VAL A 310 11.32 -5.02 10.98
N ALA A 311 10.72 -4.12 11.77
CA ALA A 311 11.48 -3.18 12.60
C ALA A 311 12.41 -3.91 13.60
N ALA A 312 11.93 -4.98 14.23
CA ALA A 312 12.73 -5.79 15.14
C ALA A 312 13.89 -6.52 14.43
N THR A 313 13.71 -6.93 13.18
CA THR A 313 14.73 -7.59 12.36
C THR A 313 15.80 -6.63 11.88
N LEU A 314 15.41 -5.41 11.51
CA LEU A 314 16.32 -4.36 11.03
C LEU A 314 17.08 -3.67 12.17
N GLY A 315 16.49 -3.57 13.37
CA GLY A 315 17.11 -2.88 14.50
C GLY A 315 17.08 -1.36 14.36
N ASN A 316 17.99 -0.69 15.07
CA ASN A 316 18.01 0.77 15.10
C ASN A 316 18.79 1.36 13.91
N LEU A 317 18.05 1.71 12.86
CA LEU A 317 18.60 2.30 11.63
C LEU A 317 19.22 3.70 11.82
N THR A 318 19.05 4.35 12.97
CA THR A 318 19.69 5.65 13.26
C THR A 318 21.00 5.51 14.03
N ALA A 319 21.24 4.34 14.64
CA ALA A 319 22.44 4.09 15.44
C ALA A 319 23.50 3.27 14.69
N HIS A 320 23.09 2.43 13.74
CA HIS A 320 23.97 1.47 13.08
C HIS A 320 23.80 1.50 11.56
N THR A 321 24.88 1.18 10.84
CA THR A 321 24.78 0.82 9.43
C THR A 321 24.23 -0.59 9.33
N VAL A 322 23.04 -0.72 8.73
CA VAL A 322 22.34 -2.01 8.64
C VAL A 322 22.35 -2.53 7.21
N ASN A 323 22.78 -3.78 7.06
CA ASN A 323 22.73 -4.53 5.81
C ASN A 323 21.91 -5.81 5.99
N VAL A 324 21.12 -6.15 4.98
CA VAL A 324 20.30 -7.37 4.95
C VAL A 324 20.79 -8.25 3.80
N ALA A 325 21.03 -9.53 4.09
CA ALA A 325 21.36 -10.53 3.10
C ALA A 325 20.27 -11.60 3.05
N ASN A 326 19.82 -11.96 1.84
CA ASN A 326 18.96 -13.11 1.65
C ASN A 326 19.75 -14.41 1.92
N LEU A 327 19.12 -15.35 2.63
CA LEU A 327 19.62 -16.71 2.83
C LEU A 327 18.70 -17.66 2.04
N PRO A 328 19.09 -18.06 0.81
CA PRO A 328 18.20 -18.84 -0.05
C PRO A 328 17.79 -20.17 0.60
N LEU A 329 16.48 -20.43 0.60
CA LEU A 329 15.90 -21.72 0.98
C LEU A 329 15.28 -22.37 -0.26
N HIS A 330 15.10 -23.70 -0.22
CA HIS A 330 14.66 -24.47 -1.39
C HIS A 330 13.14 -24.40 -1.67
N ASP A 331 12.35 -24.14 -0.64
CA ASP A 331 10.88 -24.21 -0.69
C ASP A 331 10.28 -22.82 -0.92
N GLU A 332 9.33 -22.71 -1.85
CA GLU A 332 8.66 -21.44 -2.18
C GLU A 332 7.86 -20.85 -1.01
N THR A 333 7.56 -21.63 0.03
CA THR A 333 6.85 -21.19 1.23
C THR A 333 7.79 -20.81 2.37
N GLN A 334 9.11 -20.75 2.12
CA GLN A 334 10.10 -20.49 3.15
C GLN A 334 11.05 -19.37 2.70
N SER A 335 11.39 -18.46 3.59
CA SER A 335 12.44 -17.47 3.35
C SER A 335 13.24 -17.17 4.60
N ALA A 336 14.48 -16.74 4.42
CA ALA A 336 15.36 -16.39 5.52
C ALA A 336 16.28 -15.22 5.15
N TYR A 337 16.61 -14.41 6.15
CA TYR A 337 17.40 -13.19 5.97
C TYR A 337 18.37 -13.01 7.14
N ALA A 338 19.61 -12.67 6.84
CA ALA A 338 20.60 -12.27 7.84
C ALA A 338 20.72 -10.74 7.88
N THR A 339 20.59 -10.16 9.07
CA THR A 339 20.80 -8.73 9.30
C THR A 339 22.12 -8.50 10.02
N TYR A 340 22.92 -7.61 9.45
CA TYR A 340 24.20 -7.17 9.98
C TYR A 340 24.10 -5.72 10.47
N GLU A 341 24.63 -5.45 11.67
CA GLU A 341 24.87 -4.09 12.17
C GLU A 341 26.38 -3.84 12.17
N ASP A 342 26.83 -2.80 11.49
CA ASP A 342 28.24 -2.41 11.38
C ASP A 342 29.15 -3.59 10.97
N GLY A 343 28.66 -4.38 10.00
CA GLY A 343 29.35 -5.53 9.45
C GLY A 343 29.29 -6.82 10.29
N LYS A 344 28.67 -6.79 11.48
CA LYS A 344 28.56 -7.95 12.37
C LYS A 344 27.18 -8.57 12.30
N LEU A 345 27.10 -9.90 12.21
CA LEU A 345 25.81 -10.61 12.26
C LEU A 345 25.12 -10.33 13.60
N ARG A 346 23.87 -9.88 13.54
CA ARG A 346 23.07 -9.58 14.73
C ARG A 346 21.79 -10.37 14.82
N ARG A 347 21.14 -10.61 13.68
CA ARG A 347 19.81 -11.23 13.63
C ARG A 347 19.70 -12.10 12.40
N ILE A 348 18.96 -13.20 12.55
CA ILE A 348 18.48 -14.02 11.44
C ILE A 348 16.96 -14.03 11.56
N ALA A 349 16.27 -13.64 10.50
CA ALA A 349 14.84 -13.83 10.36
C ALA A 349 14.60 -15.08 9.51
N VAL A 350 13.66 -15.91 9.96
CA VAL A 350 13.21 -17.11 9.24
C VAL A 350 11.70 -17.06 9.20
N ILE A 351 11.13 -17.21 8.01
CA ILE A 351 9.72 -17.02 7.75
C ILE A 351 9.20 -18.32 7.13
N ASN A 352 8.31 -18.97 7.88
CA ASN A 352 7.58 -20.13 7.40
C ASN A 352 6.18 -19.66 6.95
N MET A 353 5.98 -19.63 5.64
CA MET A 353 4.73 -19.27 4.98
C MET A 353 3.94 -20.48 4.50
N HIS A 354 4.27 -21.71 4.92
CA HIS A 354 3.42 -22.83 4.57
C HIS A 354 2.04 -22.67 5.24
N GLN A 355 0.95 -22.77 4.46
CA GLN A 355 -0.37 -22.40 4.94
C GLN A 355 -0.87 -23.39 6.01
N PHE A 356 -1.36 -22.86 7.13
CA PHE A 356 -2.11 -23.61 8.12
C PHE A 356 -3.42 -22.89 8.44
N ASN A 357 -4.55 -23.49 8.05
CA ASN A 357 -5.86 -22.91 8.30
C ASN A 357 -6.46 -23.48 9.60
N TYR A 358 -6.44 -22.67 10.67
CA TYR A 358 -6.91 -23.08 11.99
C TYR A 358 -8.44 -23.21 12.08
N SER A 359 -9.18 -22.63 11.14
CA SER A 359 -10.65 -22.68 11.14
C SER A 359 -11.19 -23.93 10.44
N SER A 360 -10.34 -24.83 9.96
CA SER A 360 -10.76 -26.10 9.36
C SER A 360 -11.02 -27.16 10.44
N THR A 361 -12.15 -27.85 10.37
CA THR A 361 -12.52 -28.94 11.29
C THR A 361 -11.74 -30.24 11.05
N SER A 362 -10.99 -30.33 9.94
CA SER A 362 -10.25 -31.52 9.51
C SER A 362 -8.74 -31.41 9.64
N THR A 363 -8.19 -30.30 10.15
CA THR A 363 -6.74 -30.11 10.18
C THR A 363 -6.05 -30.99 11.22
N PRO A 364 -5.08 -31.83 10.81
CA PRO A 364 -4.33 -32.71 11.68
C PRO A 364 -3.33 -31.93 12.55
N HIS A 365 -2.53 -32.66 13.33
CA HIS A 365 -1.39 -32.17 14.09
C HIS A 365 -0.59 -31.10 13.32
N ARG A 366 -0.34 -29.97 13.97
CA ARG A 366 0.35 -28.80 13.41
C ARG A 366 1.81 -29.16 13.07
N PRO A 367 2.23 -29.15 11.78
CA PRO A 367 3.57 -29.56 11.44
C PRO A 367 4.65 -28.58 11.93
N THR A 368 5.85 -29.11 12.07
CA THR A 368 7.04 -28.39 12.55
C THR A 368 8.15 -28.51 11.52
N LEU A 369 8.84 -27.42 11.24
CA LEU A 369 10.03 -27.40 10.38
C LEU A 369 11.25 -26.98 11.21
N SER A 370 12.36 -27.69 11.02
CA SER A 370 13.64 -27.39 11.67
C SER A 370 14.56 -26.68 10.68
N TYR A 371 15.10 -25.53 11.08
CA TYR A 371 16.04 -24.74 10.29
C TYR A 371 17.41 -24.77 10.94
N GLN A 372 18.45 -24.98 10.14
CA GLN A 372 19.84 -24.99 10.61
C GLN A 372 20.65 -23.92 9.88
N PHE A 373 21.31 -23.05 10.64
CA PHE A 373 22.15 -21.99 10.11
C PHE A 373 23.60 -22.19 10.53
N LYS A 374 24.52 -22.10 9.57
CA LYS A 374 25.95 -21.98 9.84
C LYS A 374 26.25 -20.56 10.30
N LEU A 375 26.88 -20.41 11.45
CA LEU A 375 27.17 -19.12 12.06
C LEU A 375 28.66 -18.73 11.93
N PRO A 376 28.97 -17.42 11.89
CA PRO A 376 30.33 -16.92 12.06
C PRO A 376 30.93 -17.34 13.41
N SER A 377 32.26 -17.50 13.45
CA SER A 377 32.99 -17.94 14.66
C SER A 377 32.74 -17.03 15.88
N GLU A 378 32.53 -15.74 15.66
CA GLU A 378 32.23 -14.77 16.70
C GLU A 378 30.82 -14.91 17.28
N CYS A 379 29.95 -15.74 16.69
CA CYS A 379 28.59 -16.00 17.16
C CYS A 379 28.48 -17.33 17.93
N VAL A 380 29.57 -18.09 18.06
CA VAL A 380 29.59 -19.43 18.68
C VAL A 380 30.42 -19.45 19.97
N GLY A 381 30.70 -20.62 20.55
CA GLY A 381 31.44 -20.75 21.81
C GLY A 381 30.57 -20.49 23.05
N GLY A 382 29.40 -21.11 23.12
CA GLY A 382 28.47 -21.02 24.27
C GLY A 382 27.61 -19.77 24.31
N LYS A 383 27.60 -18.96 23.25
CA LYS A 383 26.70 -17.81 23.11
C LYS A 383 25.25 -18.27 22.92
N GLN A 384 24.33 -17.49 23.46
CA GLN A 384 22.89 -17.70 23.32
C GLN A 384 22.29 -16.66 22.38
N ALA A 385 21.39 -17.11 21.50
CA ALA A 385 20.55 -16.25 20.69
C ALA A 385 19.13 -16.23 21.28
N ASN A 386 18.57 -15.02 21.42
CA ASN A 386 17.18 -14.85 21.83
C ASN A 386 16.26 -15.02 20.62
N VAL A 387 15.17 -15.76 20.79
CA VAL A 387 14.16 -16.00 19.76
C VAL A 387 12.93 -15.14 20.05
N ARG A 388 12.47 -14.42 19.02
CA ARG A 388 11.26 -13.60 19.05
C ARG A 388 10.32 -14.07 17.97
N ARG A 389 9.17 -14.62 18.34
CA ARG A 389 8.23 -15.21 17.37
C ARG A 389 7.11 -14.26 17.00
N LEU A 390 6.85 -14.12 15.70
CA LEU A 390 5.60 -13.57 15.15
C LEU A 390 4.63 -14.75 14.95
N MET A 391 3.52 -14.78 15.68
CA MET A 391 2.63 -15.96 15.72
C MET A 391 1.15 -15.59 15.78
N ALA A 392 0.30 -16.51 15.34
CA ALA A 392 -1.15 -16.51 15.53
C ALA A 392 -1.65 -17.96 15.56
N ASN A 393 -2.96 -18.19 15.68
CA ASN A 393 -3.53 -19.55 15.65
C ASN A 393 -3.41 -20.22 14.27
N GLY A 394 -3.39 -19.43 13.20
CA GLY A 394 -3.20 -19.92 11.83
C GLY A 394 -3.07 -18.79 10.82
N SER A 395 -2.76 -19.15 9.58
CA SER A 395 -2.49 -18.22 8.49
C SER A 395 -3.65 -17.28 8.18
N ASN A 396 -4.90 -17.74 8.28
CA ASN A 396 -6.09 -16.93 8.03
C ASN A 396 -6.60 -16.17 9.26
N ALA A 397 -5.88 -16.19 10.38
CA ALA A 397 -6.29 -15.47 11.59
C ALA A 397 -6.28 -13.96 11.34
N ASP A 398 -7.37 -13.29 11.73
CA ASP A 398 -7.49 -11.83 11.71
C ASP A 398 -7.30 -11.19 13.10
N THR A 399 -7.18 -12.03 14.13
CA THR A 399 -7.04 -11.69 15.55
C THR A 399 -6.06 -12.66 16.24
N GLY A 400 -5.71 -12.40 17.50
CA GLY A 400 -4.84 -13.29 18.28
C GLY A 400 -3.37 -13.32 17.82
N VAL A 401 -2.96 -12.34 17.01
CA VAL A 401 -1.56 -12.21 16.56
C VAL A 401 -0.71 -11.68 17.72
N THR A 402 0.49 -12.21 17.85
CA THR A 402 1.49 -11.77 18.83
C THR A 402 2.87 -11.64 18.22
N PHE A 403 3.69 -10.76 18.79
CA PHE A 403 5.13 -10.68 18.52
C PHE A 403 5.91 -10.79 19.83
N ASN A 404 6.69 -11.86 20.00
CA ASN A 404 7.37 -12.22 21.25
C ASN A 404 6.44 -12.14 22.48
N GLY A 405 5.24 -12.70 22.34
CA GLY A 405 4.20 -12.70 23.36
C GLY A 405 3.47 -11.38 23.60
N PHE A 406 3.82 -10.29 22.91
CA PHE A 406 3.05 -9.04 22.96
C PHE A 406 1.93 -9.04 21.93
N SER A 407 0.72 -8.74 22.39
CA SER A 407 -0.42 -8.39 21.54
C SER A 407 -0.66 -6.88 21.57
N TYR A 408 -1.04 -6.33 20.42
CA TYR A 408 -1.44 -4.94 20.22
C TYR A 408 -2.93 -4.85 19.86
N SER A 409 -3.68 -5.92 20.11
CA SER A 409 -5.13 -5.98 19.93
C SER A 409 -5.83 -4.81 20.62
N TYR A 410 -6.81 -4.22 19.94
CA TYR A 410 -7.52 -3.05 20.46
C TYR A 410 -8.36 -3.41 21.69
N GLU A 411 -8.94 -4.59 21.71
CA GLU A 411 -9.73 -5.17 22.80
C GLU A 411 -8.93 -5.42 24.08
N LEU A 412 -7.61 -5.56 24.00
CA LEU A 412 -6.75 -5.80 25.16
C LEU A 412 -6.20 -4.50 25.77
N GLY A 413 -5.71 -3.61 24.91
CA GLY A 413 -4.96 -2.42 25.36
C GLY A 413 -5.22 -1.18 24.52
N ARG A 414 -6.29 -1.16 23.71
CA ARG A 414 -6.61 -0.08 22.75
C ARG A 414 -5.43 0.23 21.82
N GLY A 415 -4.72 -0.82 21.37
CA GLY A 415 -3.53 -0.70 20.53
C GLY A 415 -2.21 -0.62 21.29
N LYS A 416 -2.22 -0.46 22.62
CA LYS A 416 -1.00 -0.52 23.45
C LYS A 416 -0.52 -1.97 23.59
N PRO A 417 0.80 -2.20 23.74
CA PRO A 417 1.34 -3.53 23.96
C PRO A 417 0.80 -4.14 25.26
N VAL A 418 0.25 -5.35 25.16
CA VAL A 418 -0.17 -6.19 26.28
C VAL A 418 0.60 -7.50 26.20
N ARG A 419 1.34 -7.84 27.26
CA ARG A 419 2.06 -9.10 27.34
C ARG A 419 1.09 -10.23 27.68
N LEU A 420 1.00 -11.24 26.83
CA LEU A 420 0.22 -12.44 27.08
C LEU A 420 1.07 -13.48 27.82
N THR A 421 0.48 -14.15 28.80
CA THR A 421 1.15 -15.17 29.63
C THR A 421 1.00 -16.59 29.10
N ASN A 422 0.06 -16.82 28.19
CA ASN A 422 -0.30 -18.13 27.64
C ASN A 422 0.25 -18.37 26.22
N VAL A 423 1.29 -17.63 25.84
CA VAL A 423 1.93 -17.73 24.52
C VAL A 423 3.44 -17.76 24.69
N THR A 424 4.12 -18.44 23.77
CA THR A 424 5.58 -18.57 23.81
C THR A 424 6.27 -17.22 23.65
N HIS A 425 7.28 -16.94 24.48
CA HIS A 425 8.04 -15.70 24.48
C HIS A 425 9.40 -15.87 25.15
N ASP A 426 10.34 -14.98 24.85
CA ASP A 426 11.67 -14.90 25.47
C ASP A 426 12.44 -16.24 25.48
N GLU A 427 12.25 -17.01 24.40
CA GLU A 427 13.00 -18.24 24.16
C GLU A 427 14.48 -17.93 23.91
N ALA A 428 15.35 -18.86 24.27
CA ALA A 428 16.77 -18.80 23.97
C ALA A 428 17.23 -20.13 23.36
N VAL A 429 18.05 -20.03 22.31
CA VAL A 429 18.70 -21.17 21.67
C VAL A 429 20.22 -21.00 21.78
N ARG A 430 20.94 -22.11 21.99
CA ARG A 430 22.40 -22.11 22.02
C ARG A 430 22.96 -22.30 20.61
N ALA A 431 24.01 -21.57 20.30
CA ALA A 431 24.84 -21.89 19.14
C ALA A 431 25.76 -23.05 19.54
N ASP A 432 25.63 -24.19 18.87
CA ASP A 432 26.41 -25.39 19.15
C ASP A 432 27.69 -25.41 18.30
N ASP A 433 28.82 -25.78 18.90
CA ASP A 433 30.11 -25.94 18.22
C ASP A 433 30.27 -27.30 17.52
N HIS A 434 29.23 -28.15 17.55
CA HIS A 434 29.33 -29.56 17.17
C HIS A 434 29.02 -29.81 15.69
N GLN A 435 29.91 -29.38 14.79
CA GLN A 435 30.38 -30.15 13.61
C GLN A 435 31.76 -29.61 13.17
N ILE A 436 32.67 -30.50 12.78
CA ILE A 436 34.10 -30.27 12.55
C ILE A 436 34.36 -29.07 11.59
N GLY A 437 34.88 -27.96 12.13
CA GLY A 437 35.34 -26.76 11.40
C GLY A 437 35.27 -25.47 12.26
N ASP A 438 35.83 -24.34 11.79
CA ASP A 438 35.85 -23.03 12.49
C ASP A 438 34.47 -22.34 12.62
N HIS A 439 33.38 -23.08 12.51
CA HIS A 439 32.01 -22.56 12.42
C HIS A 439 31.04 -23.44 13.22
N GLY A 440 30.08 -22.81 13.91
CA GLY A 440 29.03 -23.52 14.66
C GLY A 440 27.66 -23.42 13.98
N HIS A 441 26.68 -24.12 14.56
CA HIS A 441 25.34 -24.25 14.02
C HIS A 441 24.27 -23.73 14.99
N LEU A 442 23.22 -23.13 14.43
CA LEU A 442 22.00 -22.76 15.15
C LEU A 442 20.82 -23.54 14.58
N THR A 443 20.19 -24.36 15.41
CA THR A 443 18.96 -25.07 15.05
C THR A 443 17.75 -24.37 15.66
N LEU A 444 16.74 -24.06 14.84
CA LEU A 444 15.49 -23.47 15.29
C LEU A 444 14.31 -24.25 14.73
N ASP A 445 13.46 -24.72 15.64
CA ASP A 445 12.18 -25.31 15.28
C ASP A 445 11.11 -24.22 15.16
N ILE A 446 10.48 -24.19 14.00
CA ILE A 446 9.35 -23.32 13.69
C ILE A 446 8.16 -24.22 13.42
N HIS A 447 7.28 -24.29 14.41
CA HIS A 447 5.94 -24.81 14.20
C HIS A 447 5.19 -23.89 13.26
N LEU A 448 4.34 -24.48 12.42
CA LEU A 448 3.36 -23.74 11.63
C LEU A 448 2.35 -23.09 12.58
N CYS A 449 2.65 -21.94 13.20
CA CYS A 449 1.75 -21.09 14.04
C CYS A 449 1.35 -21.65 15.44
N LEU A 450 2.21 -21.65 16.48
CA LEU A 450 1.83 -22.10 17.85
C LEU A 450 0.61 -21.39 18.48
N THR A 451 -0.20 -22.18 19.17
CA THR A 451 -0.51 -21.94 20.59
C THR A 451 -0.37 -23.26 21.34
N HIS A 452 0.36 -23.27 22.45
CA HIS A 452 0.39 -24.39 23.38
C HIS A 452 -1.04 -24.66 23.88
N ALA A 453 -1.51 -25.89 23.74
CA ALA A 453 -2.74 -26.38 24.37
C ALA A 453 -2.37 -27.53 25.31
N SER A 454 -1.68 -27.21 26.41
CA SER A 454 -1.90 -27.94 27.67
C SER A 454 -3.05 -27.23 28.37
N ASP A 455 -4.26 -27.58 27.95
CA ASP A 455 -5.54 -27.51 28.69
C ASP A 455 -6.67 -27.61 27.66
N ARG A 456 -6.79 -28.80 27.06
CA ARG A 456 -8.07 -29.29 26.58
C ARG A 456 -8.93 -29.50 27.82
N ASP A 457 -9.56 -28.44 28.33
CA ASP A 457 -10.78 -28.46 29.17
C ASP A 457 -11.27 -27.05 29.59
N ALA A 458 -10.50 -25.97 29.37
CA ALA A 458 -10.89 -24.63 29.85
C ALA A 458 -11.61 -23.71 28.83
N LEU A 459 -11.66 -24.08 27.54
CA LEU A 459 -12.26 -23.24 26.48
C LEU A 459 -13.70 -23.62 26.11
N ALA A 460 -14.19 -24.78 26.54
CA ALA A 460 -15.58 -25.19 26.35
C ALA A 460 -16.55 -24.44 27.27
N THR A 461 -16.07 -23.81 28.34
CA THR A 461 -16.90 -23.17 29.38
C THR A 461 -16.99 -21.63 29.29
N ARG A 462 -16.36 -20.99 28.29
CA ARG A 462 -16.49 -19.52 28.06
C ARG A 462 -17.26 -19.13 26.80
N GLN A 463 -17.55 -20.07 25.89
CA GLN A 463 -18.39 -19.80 24.73
C GLN A 463 -19.88 -19.62 25.13
N ASP A 464 -20.29 -20.16 26.28
CA ASP A 464 -21.68 -20.13 26.77
C ASP A 464 -22.05 -18.91 27.63
N HIS A 465 -21.14 -17.96 27.84
CA HIS A 465 -21.40 -16.73 28.60
C HIS A 465 -21.30 -15.42 27.81
N ILE A 466 -21.19 -15.49 26.47
CA ILE A 466 -21.29 -14.31 25.58
C ILE A 466 -22.39 -14.52 24.53
N SER A 467 -23.52 -15.09 24.94
CA SER A 467 -24.74 -15.21 24.11
C SER A 467 -26.01 -14.66 24.76
N SER A 468 -25.93 -14.10 25.99
CA SER A 468 -27.10 -13.54 26.68
C SER A 468 -27.31 -12.03 26.49
N GLU A 469 -26.36 -11.28 25.93
CA GLU A 469 -26.55 -9.83 25.65
C GLU A 469 -26.87 -9.48 24.18
N ARG A 470 -26.84 -10.45 23.26
CA ARG A 470 -27.26 -10.24 21.85
C ARG A 470 -28.75 -10.55 21.58
N LEU A 471 -29.52 -10.89 22.61
CA LEU A 471 -30.96 -11.24 22.52
C LEU A 471 -31.88 -10.21 23.20
N LYS A 472 -31.44 -8.94 23.31
CA LYS A 472 -32.24 -7.84 23.87
C LYS A 472 -32.68 -6.77 22.85
N TRP A 473 -32.57 -7.05 21.55
CA TRP A 473 -32.96 -6.12 20.47
C TRP A 473 -33.97 -6.69 19.45
N LEU A 474 -34.64 -7.81 19.79
CA LEU A 474 -35.73 -8.40 18.99
C LEU A 474 -37.01 -8.64 19.82
N LYS A 475 -37.29 -7.77 20.80
CA LYS A 475 -38.53 -7.82 21.61
C LYS A 475 -39.38 -6.55 21.58
N ASP A 476 -39.01 -5.52 20.81
CA ASP A 476 -39.78 -4.27 20.71
C ASP A 476 -40.30 -3.98 19.29
N CYS A 477 -40.85 -4.99 18.61
CA CYS A 477 -41.70 -4.79 17.43
C CYS A 477 -42.78 -5.87 17.39
N ASP A 478 -43.77 -5.73 18.26
CA ASP A 478 -44.98 -6.54 18.25
C ASP A 478 -46.20 -5.60 18.36
N ILE A 479 -46.68 -5.07 17.22
CA ILE A 479 -47.97 -4.39 17.13
C ILE A 479 -48.62 -4.72 15.77
N LEU A 480 -49.72 -5.50 15.86
CA LEU A 480 -50.87 -5.70 14.94
C LEU A 480 -50.98 -7.00 14.09
N ARG A 481 -51.47 -8.05 14.78
CA ARG A 481 -52.69 -8.88 14.53
C ARG A 481 -53.18 -9.25 13.10
N HIS A 482 -53.43 -10.57 12.98
CA HIS A 482 -54.47 -11.34 12.22
C HIS A 482 -54.45 -11.23 10.68
N THR A 483 -54.44 -12.31 9.88
CA THR A 483 -55.29 -13.53 9.80
C THR A 483 -54.48 -14.65 9.09
N GLY A 484 -54.45 -15.93 9.45
CA GLY A 484 -55.54 -16.90 9.36
C GLY A 484 -55.08 -18.16 8.57
N HIS A 485 -55.34 -19.35 9.14
CA HIS A 485 -55.43 -20.69 8.53
C HIS A 485 -54.19 -21.58 8.19
N ASN A 486 -53.97 -22.58 9.07
CA ASN A 486 -54.22 -24.03 8.86
C ASN A 486 -53.61 -24.77 7.64
N LYS A 487 -52.64 -25.68 7.88
CA LYS A 487 -52.82 -27.17 7.97
C LYS A 487 -51.49 -27.96 7.85
N THR A 488 -51.24 -28.78 8.88
CA THR A 488 -50.79 -30.21 8.87
C THR A 488 -50.30 -30.85 7.55
N SER A 489 -49.18 -31.58 7.46
CA SER A 489 -48.95 -32.96 7.99
C SER A 489 -47.59 -33.47 7.44
N LYS A 490 -46.68 -33.99 8.28
CA LYS A 490 -46.36 -35.41 8.63
C LYS A 490 -45.57 -36.28 7.61
N PHE A 491 -44.44 -36.80 8.14
CA PHE A 491 -43.86 -38.17 8.01
C PHE A 491 -42.94 -38.59 6.84
N SER A 492 -41.64 -38.59 7.13
CA SER A 492 -40.64 -39.70 7.15
C SER A 492 -40.80 -41.00 6.34
N TYR A 493 -39.71 -41.39 5.64
CA TYR A 493 -38.89 -42.63 5.69
C TYR A 493 -38.47 -43.11 4.29
N TRP A 494 -37.18 -43.44 4.10
CA TRP A 494 -36.67 -44.80 3.85
C TRP A 494 -35.18 -44.82 3.44
N THR A 495 -34.42 -45.63 4.17
CA THR A 495 -33.07 -46.15 3.90
C THR A 495 -33.14 -47.43 3.06
N LYS A 496 -32.20 -47.68 2.13
CA LYS A 496 -31.56 -49.02 2.02
C LYS A 496 -30.31 -49.05 1.15
N ALA A 497 -29.40 -49.93 1.58
CA ALA A 497 -28.04 -50.17 1.13
C ALA A 497 -27.90 -51.26 0.06
N ARG A 498 -26.67 -51.38 -0.49
CA ARG A 498 -25.89 -52.61 -0.86
C ARG A 498 -24.76 -52.20 -1.83
N SER A 499 -23.73 -52.99 -2.13
CA SER A 499 -22.61 -53.57 -1.35
C SER A 499 -21.74 -54.35 -2.35
N HIS A 500 -20.41 -54.17 -2.29
CA HIS A 500 -19.32 -55.09 -2.71
C HIS A 500 -19.08 -55.42 -4.20
N SER A 501 -17.85 -55.18 -4.70
CA SER A 501 -16.83 -56.24 -4.95
C SER A 501 -15.59 -55.76 -5.76
N THR A 502 -14.39 -56.05 -5.20
CA THR A 502 -13.13 -56.56 -5.82
C THR A 502 -12.30 -55.82 -6.91
N VAL A 503 -10.98 -55.84 -6.65
CA VAL A 503 -9.71 -55.38 -7.29
C VAL A 503 -9.32 -56.29 -8.50
N PRO A 504 -8.48 -55.97 -9.54
CA PRO A 504 -7.08 -55.48 -9.42
C PRO A 504 -6.38 -54.63 -10.54
N SER A 505 -5.30 -53.96 -10.09
CA SER A 505 -3.96 -53.65 -10.67
C SER A 505 -3.68 -53.29 -12.15
N THR A 506 -2.74 -52.32 -12.29
CA THR A 506 -1.70 -52.07 -13.33
C THR A 506 -2.06 -51.49 -14.70
N GLY A 507 -1.28 -50.47 -15.11
CA GLY A 507 -1.26 -49.91 -16.46
C GLY A 507 -0.31 -48.71 -16.60
N THR A 508 0.98 -49.00 -16.75
CA THR A 508 2.05 -48.07 -17.19
C THR A 508 1.89 -47.80 -18.69
N VAL A 509 2.18 -46.57 -19.15
CA VAL A 509 2.44 -46.28 -20.58
C VAL A 509 3.75 -45.50 -20.68
N ASP A 510 4.77 -46.19 -21.18
CA ASP A 510 6.03 -45.62 -21.67
C ASP A 510 5.82 -44.97 -23.05
N VAL A 511 6.47 -43.83 -23.28
CA VAL A 511 6.76 -43.35 -24.64
C VAL A 511 8.27 -43.37 -24.85
N ILE A 512 8.67 -44.23 -25.77
CA ILE A 512 10.02 -44.49 -26.25
C ILE A 512 10.44 -43.35 -27.20
N ILE A 513 11.60 -42.75 -26.96
CA ILE A 513 12.32 -41.92 -27.93
C ILE A 513 13.58 -42.71 -28.36
N PRO A 514 13.83 -42.90 -29.67
CA PRO A 514 14.94 -43.73 -30.14
C PRO A 514 16.31 -43.03 -30.04
N ARG A 515 17.33 -43.82 -29.66
CA ARG A 515 18.76 -43.49 -29.70
C ARG A 515 19.32 -43.67 -31.12
N ILE A 516 20.14 -42.73 -31.60
CA ILE A 516 21.26 -43.02 -32.53
C ILE A 516 22.48 -42.11 -32.22
N ALA A 517 23.55 -42.78 -31.75
CA ALA A 517 25.01 -42.62 -31.96
C ALA A 517 25.79 -41.27 -31.84
N MET A 518 26.73 -41.24 -30.89
CA MET A 518 28.09 -40.62 -30.95
C MET A 518 29.05 -41.51 -31.81
N PRO A 519 30.31 -41.16 -32.23
CA PRO A 519 31.31 -40.26 -31.58
C PRO A 519 32.32 -39.49 -32.50
N LEU A 520 33.19 -38.61 -31.96
CA LEU A 520 34.68 -38.62 -32.11
C LEU A 520 35.42 -37.31 -31.68
N PHE A 521 36.59 -37.51 -31.03
CA PHE A 521 37.72 -36.62 -30.64
C PHE A 521 37.48 -35.54 -29.56
N GLN A 522 37.94 -35.70 -28.30
CA GLN A 522 39.30 -35.67 -27.72
C GLN A 522 40.01 -34.29 -27.69
N ASN A 523 40.28 -33.85 -26.45
CA ASN A 523 41.28 -32.88 -25.97
C ASN A 523 41.25 -31.44 -26.50
N LEU A 524 40.80 -30.52 -25.64
CA LEU A 524 41.54 -29.29 -25.29
C LEU A 524 40.96 -28.68 -24.00
N SER A 525 41.85 -28.45 -23.04
CA SER A 525 41.63 -27.75 -21.79
C SER A 525 41.52 -26.24 -22.01
N SER A 526 40.43 -25.60 -21.58
CA SER A 526 40.43 -24.28 -20.92
C SER A 526 39.00 -23.73 -20.80
N LEU A 527 38.74 -23.07 -19.67
CA LEU A 527 37.55 -22.28 -19.37
C LEU A 527 37.10 -21.44 -20.58
N THR A 528 35.82 -21.52 -20.93
CA THR A 528 34.96 -20.47 -21.56
C THR A 528 33.72 -21.03 -22.28
N PHE A 529 33.52 -22.35 -22.37
CA PHE A 529 32.39 -22.91 -23.12
C PHE A 529 31.09 -23.11 -22.31
N LEU A 530 31.16 -23.25 -20.98
CA LEU A 530 29.96 -23.41 -20.13
C LEU A 530 29.22 -22.10 -19.83
N ASP A 531 29.92 -20.95 -19.84
CA ASP A 531 29.31 -19.63 -19.57
C ASP A 531 28.56 -19.03 -20.78
N LEU A 532 28.82 -19.54 -21.99
CA LEU A 532 28.04 -19.20 -23.19
C LEU A 532 26.82 -20.11 -23.35
N PHE A 533 26.86 -21.32 -22.79
CA PHE A 533 25.78 -22.32 -22.94
C PHE A 533 24.53 -22.01 -22.10
N TYR A 534 24.68 -21.33 -20.96
CA TYR A 534 23.54 -20.93 -20.10
C TYR A 534 23.00 -19.53 -20.38
N LYS A 535 23.68 -18.72 -21.19
CA LYS A 535 23.32 -17.32 -21.41
C LYS A 535 22.33 -17.09 -22.56
N TYR A 536 22.12 -18.09 -23.43
CA TYR A 536 21.38 -17.90 -24.69
C TYR A 536 20.14 -18.79 -24.92
N ILE A 537 19.79 -19.70 -23.99
CA ILE A 537 18.54 -20.50 -24.09
C ILE A 537 17.25 -19.71 -23.78
N PRO A 538 17.23 -18.56 -23.07
CA PRO A 538 16.01 -17.75 -23.01
C PRO A 538 15.63 -17.10 -24.35
N PHE A 539 16.53 -17.10 -25.34
CA PHE A 539 16.34 -16.40 -26.61
C PHE A 539 15.82 -17.28 -27.75
N LEU A 540 15.79 -18.62 -27.62
CA LEU A 540 15.33 -19.51 -28.69
C LEU A 540 13.91 -20.06 -28.49
N MET A 541 13.40 -20.03 -27.26
CA MET A 541 12.03 -20.51 -26.93
C MET A 541 10.95 -19.42 -27.02
N VAL A 542 11.32 -18.14 -27.11
CA VAL A 542 10.36 -17.03 -27.28
C VAL A 542 10.14 -16.71 -28.75
N THR A 543 11.15 -16.89 -29.61
CA THR A 543 11.02 -16.66 -31.07
C THR A 543 10.32 -17.77 -31.85
N LEU A 544 10.07 -18.95 -31.25
CA LEU A 544 9.30 -20.02 -31.90
C LEU A 544 7.79 -19.96 -31.60
N ALA A 545 7.39 -19.31 -30.50
CA ALA A 545 5.99 -19.12 -30.14
C ALA A 545 5.35 -17.96 -30.91
N ASP A 546 6.13 -16.90 -31.21
CA ASP A 546 5.65 -15.74 -31.96
C ASP A 546 5.57 -15.99 -33.49
N HIS A 547 6.22 -17.03 -34.01
CA HIS A 547 6.16 -17.38 -35.45
C HIS A 547 4.98 -18.29 -35.84
N ILE A 548 4.26 -18.85 -34.85
CA ILE A 548 3.09 -19.70 -35.09
C ILE A 548 1.77 -18.91 -34.98
N HIS A 549 1.78 -17.71 -34.39
CA HIS A 549 0.57 -16.89 -34.23
C HIS A 549 0.39 -15.77 -35.27
N SER A 550 1.37 -15.53 -36.16
CA SER A 550 1.26 -14.47 -37.18
C SER A 550 1.03 -14.96 -38.62
N ASN A 551 0.79 -16.25 -38.85
CA ASN A 551 0.57 -16.82 -40.20
C ASN A 551 -0.83 -17.42 -40.41
N LEU A 552 -1.80 -17.05 -39.57
CA LEU A 552 -3.22 -17.34 -39.81
C LEU A 552 -3.97 -16.01 -39.72
N LEU A 553 -3.96 -15.25 -40.81
CA LEU A 553 -4.95 -14.25 -41.25
C LEU A 553 -4.32 -13.38 -42.34
N HIS A 554 -4.22 -13.90 -43.57
CA HIS A 554 -4.34 -13.13 -44.81
C HIS A 554 -4.31 -14.06 -46.03
N ASP A 555 -5.50 -14.28 -46.59
CA ASP A 555 -5.86 -14.67 -47.98
C ASP A 555 -7.32 -15.18 -47.85
N GLU A 556 -8.35 -14.72 -48.56
CA GLU A 556 -8.46 -14.22 -49.93
C GLU A 556 -9.57 -13.17 -50.06
N ASN A 557 -9.48 -12.39 -51.13
CA ASN A 557 -10.47 -11.43 -51.60
C ASN A 557 -11.09 -12.00 -52.89
N SER A 558 -12.42 -12.02 -53.04
CA SER A 558 -13.18 -11.63 -54.26
C SER A 558 -14.54 -12.32 -54.50
N THR A 559 -15.42 -11.55 -55.15
CA THR A 559 -16.60 -11.87 -55.98
C THR A 559 -17.99 -12.14 -55.37
N ASP A 560 -18.87 -11.16 -55.63
CA ASP A 560 -20.22 -11.19 -56.22
C ASP A 560 -21.42 -12.00 -55.66
N ASP A 561 -22.49 -11.20 -55.53
CA ASP A 561 -23.89 -11.42 -55.95
C ASP A 561 -24.97 -12.12 -55.08
N THR A 562 -26.05 -11.35 -54.94
CA THR A 562 -27.50 -11.71 -54.94
C THR A 562 -28.22 -12.22 -53.67
N LEU A 563 -29.19 -11.39 -53.25
CA LEU A 563 -30.62 -11.67 -52.99
C LEU A 563 -31.03 -12.96 -52.24
N LEU A 564 -31.70 -12.83 -51.08
CA LEU A 564 -33.15 -13.14 -50.92
C LEU A 564 -33.67 -12.98 -49.47
N HIS A 565 -34.93 -12.53 -49.41
CA HIS A 565 -35.93 -12.44 -48.32
C HIS A 565 -35.81 -13.46 -47.15
N GLY A 566 -36.31 -13.23 -45.93
CA GLY A 566 -37.29 -12.27 -45.42
C GLY A 566 -37.83 -12.73 -44.06
N HIS A 567 -38.83 -11.99 -43.55
CA HIS A 567 -39.59 -12.15 -42.30
C HIS A 567 -38.87 -11.70 -41.00
N GLY A 568 -39.42 -10.82 -40.16
CA GLY A 568 -40.75 -10.23 -40.13
C GLY A 568 -41.24 -10.07 -38.70
N GLY A 569 -41.17 -8.84 -38.17
CA GLY A 569 -42.08 -8.28 -37.18
C GLY A 569 -41.84 -8.58 -35.69
N CYS A 570 -42.37 -7.83 -34.73
CA CYS A 570 -43.04 -6.52 -34.72
C CYS A 570 -43.58 -6.27 -33.29
N TRP A 571 -43.29 -5.08 -32.71
CA TRP A 571 -44.03 -4.35 -31.64
C TRP A 571 -44.22 -5.03 -30.25
N THR A 572 -44.43 -4.35 -29.11
CA THR A 572 -44.81 -2.96 -28.79
C THR A 572 -44.53 -2.63 -27.32
N LYS A 573 -44.45 -1.34 -27.02
CA LYS A 573 -44.58 -0.64 -25.73
C LYS A 573 -45.75 -1.12 -24.85
N LEU A 574 -45.61 -0.91 -23.53
CA LEU A 574 -46.72 -0.68 -22.61
C LEU A 574 -46.46 0.54 -21.73
N HIS A 575 -47.38 1.49 -21.82
CA HIS A 575 -47.60 2.62 -20.92
C HIS A 575 -48.67 2.17 -19.91
N GLU A 576 -48.52 2.52 -18.63
CA GLU A 576 -49.65 2.66 -17.72
C GLU A 576 -49.54 3.95 -16.93
N ASN A 577 -50.72 4.53 -16.69
CA ASN A 577 -50.99 5.87 -16.22
C ASN A 577 -52.07 5.72 -15.14
N THR A 578 -51.88 6.26 -13.93
CA THR A 578 -53.00 6.53 -13.00
C THR A 578 -52.71 7.79 -12.17
N THR A 579 -53.79 8.52 -11.92
CA THR A 579 -53.90 9.95 -11.61
C THR A 579 -54.21 10.28 -10.13
N ALA A 580 -53.60 11.38 -9.67
CA ALA A 580 -54.14 12.49 -8.86
C ALA A 580 -54.54 12.32 -7.36
N ARG A 581 -53.94 13.16 -6.48
CA ARG A 581 -54.64 14.18 -5.65
C ARG A 581 -53.69 15.24 -5.04
N HIS A 582 -54.22 16.47 -4.95
CA HIS A 582 -53.63 17.78 -4.61
C HIS A 582 -53.05 17.99 -3.19
N ARG A 583 -52.02 18.86 -3.06
CA ARG A 583 -52.10 20.19 -2.37
C ARG A 583 -50.82 21.06 -2.53
N ASP A 584 -50.92 22.02 -3.45
CA ASP A 584 -50.60 23.46 -3.42
C ASP A 584 -49.77 24.05 -2.22
N ARG A 585 -48.58 24.65 -2.48
CA ARG A 585 -48.38 26.11 -2.70
C ARG A 585 -46.89 26.55 -2.72
N ARG A 586 -46.52 27.18 -3.85
CA ARG A 586 -45.69 28.41 -4.10
C ARG A 586 -44.30 28.50 -3.41
N SER A 587 -43.20 28.93 -4.05
CA SER A 587 -43.08 30.03 -5.02
C SER A 587 -41.65 30.20 -5.62
N HIS A 588 -41.60 30.62 -6.90
CA HIS A 588 -40.58 31.40 -7.67
C HIS A 588 -39.26 30.74 -8.18
N TRP A 589 -39.16 30.39 -9.49
CA TRP A 589 -38.68 31.18 -10.68
C TRP A 589 -37.15 31.45 -10.62
N TRP A 590 -36.26 31.04 -11.54
CA TRP A 590 -36.21 31.21 -13.01
C TRP A 590 -35.34 30.14 -13.71
N VAL A 591 -35.73 29.78 -14.94
CA VAL A 591 -34.89 29.13 -15.98
C VAL A 591 -34.73 30.16 -17.11
N CYS A 592 -33.53 30.29 -17.66
CA CYS A 592 -33.32 30.77 -19.04
C CYS A 592 -32.21 29.93 -19.70
N CYS A 593 -32.55 29.32 -20.83
CA CYS A 593 -31.67 28.68 -21.78
C CYS A 593 -31.15 29.69 -22.82
N SER A 594 -30.23 29.19 -23.68
CA SER A 594 -29.69 29.68 -24.96
C SER A 594 -28.40 30.54 -24.86
N GLY A 595 -27.38 30.33 -25.70
CA GLY A 595 -27.22 29.48 -26.87
C GLY A 595 -25.76 29.46 -27.38
N ILE A 596 -25.49 28.50 -28.25
CA ILE A 596 -24.24 28.26 -28.99
C ILE A 596 -24.07 29.32 -30.11
N LEU A 597 -22.85 29.81 -30.35
CA LEU A 597 -22.31 30.19 -31.68
C LEU A 597 -20.79 30.50 -31.60
N ASP A 598 -20.05 29.96 -32.56
CA ASP A 598 -18.62 30.17 -32.87
C ASP A 598 -18.50 30.79 -34.29
N PRO A 599 -17.33 31.22 -34.80
CA PRO A 599 -16.74 32.57 -34.69
C PRO A 599 -16.72 33.31 -36.05
N ARG A 600 -16.34 34.61 -36.03
CA ARG A 600 -15.56 35.28 -37.10
C ARG A 600 -15.15 36.72 -36.70
N ILE A 601 -13.87 37.03 -36.90
CA ILE A 601 -13.15 38.34 -36.77
C ILE A 601 -13.26 39.04 -38.16
N PRO A 602 -13.29 40.40 -38.34
CA PRO A 602 -12.20 41.33 -37.98
C PRO A 602 -12.48 42.85 -37.68
N THR A 603 -11.41 43.47 -37.15
CA THR A 603 -10.88 44.86 -37.31
C THR A 603 -11.39 46.07 -36.50
N MET A 604 -10.41 46.68 -35.79
CA MET A 604 -10.05 48.10 -35.56
C MET A 604 -11.11 49.17 -35.17
N GLY A 605 -10.78 50.00 -34.17
CA GLY A 605 -11.31 51.37 -34.05
C GLY A 605 -11.31 51.98 -32.65
N THR A 606 -10.76 53.18 -32.53
CA THR A 606 -10.41 53.94 -31.32
C THR A 606 -11.54 54.69 -30.59
N SER A 607 -11.34 54.85 -29.27
CA SER A 607 -11.60 56.04 -28.43
C SER A 607 -13.02 56.59 -28.15
N SER A 608 -13.30 56.66 -26.83
CA SER A 608 -13.68 57.87 -26.06
C SER A 608 -15.13 58.03 -25.52
N LYS A 609 -15.14 58.42 -24.24
CA LYS A 609 -16.11 59.21 -23.45
C LYS A 609 -17.19 58.53 -22.59
N VAL A 610 -17.01 58.83 -21.30
CA VAL A 610 -17.88 58.74 -20.10
C VAL A 610 -19.04 59.74 -20.19
N PRO A 611 -20.18 59.48 -19.52
CA PRO A 611 -20.66 60.46 -18.52
C PRO A 611 -21.03 59.84 -17.15
N GLU A 612 -21.07 60.72 -16.15
CA GLU A 612 -21.06 60.52 -14.70
C GLU A 612 -22.40 60.14 -14.03
N CYS A 613 -22.28 59.77 -12.74
CA CYS A 613 -23.30 59.47 -11.72
C CYS A 613 -24.22 60.66 -11.32
N PRO A 614 -25.17 60.38 -10.40
CA PRO A 614 -25.20 61.12 -9.13
C PRO A 614 -25.09 60.24 -7.87
N ARG A 615 -24.57 60.86 -6.80
CA ARG A 615 -24.41 60.37 -5.40
C ARG A 615 -25.46 60.98 -4.48
N GLU A 616 -25.86 60.25 -3.42
CA GLU A 616 -26.19 60.73 -2.06
C GLU A 616 -25.84 59.56 -1.09
N ARG A 617 -24.96 59.60 -0.07
CA ARG A 617 -24.70 60.42 1.14
C ARG A 617 -25.81 60.41 2.20
N HIS A 618 -25.54 59.79 3.36
CA HIS A 618 -25.87 60.32 4.70
C HIS A 618 -24.94 59.75 5.79
N SER A 619 -24.80 60.53 6.86
CA SER A 619 -23.72 60.57 7.86
C SER A 619 -24.22 60.35 9.31
N TRP A 620 -23.31 59.85 10.16
CA TRP A 620 -23.18 59.72 11.64
C TRP A 620 -23.73 60.88 12.51
N PRO A 621 -23.87 60.84 13.89
CA PRO A 621 -22.87 60.41 14.94
C PRO A 621 -23.45 59.97 16.35
N PRO A 622 -22.79 60.07 17.56
CA PRO A 622 -21.54 59.47 18.10
C PRO A 622 -21.54 58.96 19.61
N LYS A 623 -20.36 58.45 20.07
CA LYS A 623 -19.74 58.36 21.45
C LYS A 623 -20.02 57.17 22.40
N LEU A 624 -18.97 56.42 22.78
CA LEU A 624 -18.35 56.41 24.13
C LEU A 624 -16.97 55.72 24.15
N VAL A 625 -16.10 56.14 25.08
CA VAL A 625 -14.67 55.81 25.27
C VAL A 625 -14.45 55.16 26.64
N HIS A 626 -13.54 54.18 26.73
CA HIS A 626 -12.59 53.86 27.83
C HIS A 626 -11.90 52.51 27.52
N GLU A 627 -10.78 52.07 28.10
CA GLU A 627 -9.39 52.56 28.26
C GLU A 627 -8.56 51.30 28.69
N LEU A 628 -7.21 51.40 28.73
CA LEU A 628 -6.19 50.44 29.26
C LEU A 628 -5.67 49.35 28.30
N LEU A 629 -4.37 49.07 28.10
CA LEU A 629 -3.09 49.64 28.57
C LEU A 629 -1.96 49.06 27.67
N ILE A 630 -0.97 49.90 27.34
CA ILE A 630 0.34 49.53 26.75
C ILE A 630 1.40 49.70 27.84
N ARG A 631 2.35 48.74 27.97
CA ARG A 631 3.75 49.04 28.36
C ARG A 631 4.74 48.07 27.69
N PRO A 632 5.88 48.57 27.16
CA PRO A 632 7.04 47.79 26.76
C PRO A 632 8.15 47.86 27.83
N MET A 633 9.12 46.92 27.80
CA MET A 633 10.43 47.12 28.44
C MET A 633 11.58 46.74 27.50
N GLN A 634 12.53 47.68 27.40
CA GLN A 634 13.84 47.56 26.79
C GLN A 634 14.89 47.14 27.84
N GLY A 635 15.94 46.46 27.37
CA GLY A 635 17.32 46.75 27.77
C GLY A 635 18.07 45.69 28.58
N LEU A 636 19.06 45.03 27.96
CA LEU A 636 20.49 45.24 28.25
C LEU A 636 21.41 44.45 27.29
N ARG A 637 22.46 45.15 26.82
CA ARG A 637 23.70 44.69 26.15
C ARG A 637 24.61 44.04 27.23
N GLY A 638 25.64 43.24 27.00
CA GLY A 638 26.45 42.82 25.85
C GLY A 638 27.68 42.02 26.36
N LEU A 639 28.68 41.81 25.47
CA LEU A 639 30.03 41.16 25.61
C LEU A 639 30.06 39.65 25.31
N GLN A 640 30.60 39.16 24.17
CA GLN A 640 31.97 39.10 23.61
C GLN A 640 32.92 38.00 24.19
N ASP A 641 33.41 37.19 23.24
CA ASP A 641 34.69 36.44 23.15
C ASP A 641 34.96 35.12 23.93
N SER A 642 34.90 33.99 23.18
CA SER A 642 35.89 32.90 22.90
C SER A 642 37.08 32.60 23.87
N PRO A 643 37.85 31.48 23.70
CA PRO A 643 37.54 30.03 23.77
C PRO A 643 38.61 29.18 24.57
N ARG A 644 38.43 27.84 24.64
CA ARG A 644 39.40 26.72 24.93
C ARG A 644 39.70 26.30 26.40
N ARG A 645 39.46 25.01 26.68
CA ARG A 645 40.39 23.90 27.06
C ARG A 645 39.56 22.76 27.69
N LEU A 646 39.58 21.52 27.19
CA LEU A 646 40.56 20.44 27.40
C LEU A 646 40.77 20.06 28.88
N GLU A 647 40.20 18.91 29.27
CA GLU A 647 40.60 17.90 30.28
C GLU A 647 39.35 17.00 30.47
N GLN A 648 39.25 15.76 29.99
CA GLN A 648 39.93 14.53 30.45
C GLN A 648 40.00 14.43 31.97
N GLU A 649 39.06 13.71 32.61
CA GLU A 649 39.30 12.41 33.26
C GLU A 649 38.10 11.85 34.05
N THR A 650 37.98 10.52 33.94
CA THR A 650 37.56 9.53 34.96
C THR A 650 36.14 9.53 35.55
N SER A 651 35.40 8.50 35.13
CA SER A 651 34.75 7.46 35.95
C SER A 651 34.29 7.80 37.38
N HIS A 652 32.99 7.67 37.64
CA HIS A 652 32.40 6.76 38.63
C HIS A 652 30.86 6.84 38.63
N THR A 653 30.22 5.73 38.24
CA THR A 653 28.95 5.24 38.82
C THR A 653 29.22 4.65 40.21
N PRO A 654 28.23 4.34 41.09
CA PRO A 654 26.79 4.18 40.83
C PRO A 654 25.81 4.78 41.86
N GLY A 655 24.51 4.78 41.52
CA GLY A 655 23.44 4.57 42.51
C GLY A 655 22.14 5.38 42.37
N LEU A 656 21.22 4.93 41.51
CA LEU A 656 19.78 4.63 41.73
C LEU A 656 18.98 4.67 40.42
#